data_AF-A0A670IJJ1-F1
#
_entry.id   AF-A0A670IJJ1-F1
#
_cell.length_a   1.000
_cell.length_b   1.000
_cell.length_c   1.000
_cell.angle_alpha   90.00
_cell.angle_beta   90.00
_cell.angle_gamma   90.00
#
_symmetry.space_group_name_H-M   'P 1'
#
loop_
_entity.id
_entity.type
_entity.pdbx_description
1 polymer ?
#
loop_
_entity_poly.entity_id
_entity_poly.type
_entity_poly.pdbx_seq_one_letter_code
_entity_poly.pdbx_strand_id
1 'polypeptide(L)'
;WIQRRPLQRKMFSLLLLNLEEYYFEQHTANYIFNKDGRERRKIRGSLKICSKSVIFEPDEISHPIIKIPLRDCIKIEAPEDSDTNDFYAGYVIFLKGKTEYLFQLDVAGKVDDVLHTLHQVRIQFDMMANVCSSSRFQNVSETLHMECKAEMVTPLVTNPGLVCITDANLYFQPLNGYPKPVVQVMLHSVRRIYKRRHGLLPLGLEVFCTENNLCSDIYLKFYNTQDRDNAYFFMATYLENHVTEHTAESYMLQWQRGHISNYQYLLHLNNLADRSCNDLSQYPVFPWIIADYSSSELDLTKPETFRDLSKPVGALNKERLERLLIRYREMPEPKFMYGSHYSSPGYVLFYLVRVAPEYMLCLQNGKFDHPDRMFNSIAETWKNCLDGATDFKELIPEFYENDSSFLLNSLKLDLGKTQGGKIVDNVELPPWASDAEDFLQKSQDALESQYVSEHLHEWIDLVFGYKQKGNEAIAAQNVFHPLTYEGGVDLNSIMDPNERVALLTQILEFGQTPKQLFTIPHPRRIIPKFKSFPRASSHDFSMPESPVSPGEESFEDLTEESITLAWNHMTRLKIDGQHKIHRGAITGIAVPYSSNQSSIFTTSQDSTLKMFSAESKMLQRSISFSNMALSSCLILPGDTTVVCSSWDNNIYFYSIAFARRQDTLMGHDDAVSKICWHNDRLYSASWDSTVKVWQCIPADLLGTKKRFELLAELEHDVSVNTINLNAAYTLLASGTKEGSISIWDVTTASILHQLPCHSGTVSDAAFSPDSRHLLSTGEDGYFKVTDVQTGMIISSMRSEEPQRCFKWDGNTVLSGSQSGELLVWDIVGGKIIERIAGHTGAVTCMWMNERCSSIITGGEDRQIMFWKQQY
;
A
#
# COMPACT_ATOMS: atom_id res chain seq x y z
N TRP A 1 12.68 -1.39 -19.55
CA TRP A 1 12.40 -1.30 -18.10
C TRP A 1 13.59 -1.62 -17.22
N ILE A 2 14.46 -2.57 -17.59
CA ILE A 2 15.91 -2.33 -17.45
C ILE A 2 16.21 -1.12 -18.34
N GLN A 3 16.93 -0.10 -17.85
CA GLN A 3 17.30 1.04 -18.69
C GLN A 3 17.87 0.52 -20.01
N ARG A 4 17.12 0.69 -21.12
CA ARG A 4 17.72 0.72 -22.45
C ARG A 4 18.58 1.98 -22.47
N ARG A 5 19.79 1.91 -21.91
CA ARG A 5 20.87 2.69 -22.47
C ARG A 5 20.99 2.19 -23.91
N PRO A 6 21.07 3.08 -24.90
CA PRO A 6 21.26 2.66 -26.28
C PRO A 6 22.43 1.68 -26.30
N LEU A 7 22.32 0.61 -27.10
CA LEU A 7 23.39 -0.33 -27.40
C LEU A 7 24.62 0.43 -27.93
N GLN A 8 25.36 1.09 -27.03
CA GLN A 8 26.77 1.28 -27.19
C GLN A 8 27.34 -0.09 -26.89
N ARG A 9 27.76 -0.76 -27.96
CA ARG A 9 28.56 -1.99 -28.00
C ARG A 9 29.93 -1.85 -27.27
N LYS A 10 29.97 -1.19 -26.10
CA LYS A 10 31.19 -0.81 -25.38
C LYS A 10 30.96 -0.61 -23.88
N MET A 11 30.41 -1.55 -23.12
CA MET A 11 30.49 -1.45 -21.64
C MET A 11 30.47 -2.81 -20.96
N PHE A 12 31.36 -2.96 -19.98
CA PHE A 12 31.52 -4.11 -19.10
C PHE A 12 30.21 -4.54 -18.44
N SER A 13 29.87 -5.82 -18.56
CA SER A 13 28.81 -6.43 -17.77
C SER A 13 29.34 -6.80 -16.38
N LEU A 14 28.97 -6.01 -15.36
CA LEU A 14 29.21 -6.26 -13.93
C LEU A 14 28.76 -7.66 -13.49
N LEU A 15 27.87 -8.27 -14.27
CA LEU A 15 27.27 -9.57 -14.02
C LEU A 15 28.26 -10.71 -13.90
N LEU A 16 29.43 -10.61 -14.53
CA LEU A 16 30.42 -11.70 -14.49
C LEU A 16 31.14 -11.82 -13.12
N LEU A 17 30.83 -10.97 -12.15
CA LEU A 17 31.41 -10.94 -10.82
C LEU A 17 30.72 -11.95 -9.88
N ASN A 18 31.51 -12.64 -9.06
CA ASN A 18 30.99 -13.44 -7.95
C ASN A 18 30.48 -12.52 -6.82
N LEU A 19 29.75 -13.09 -5.85
CA LEU A 19 29.36 -12.37 -4.64
C LEU A 19 30.59 -11.77 -3.93
N GLU A 20 30.49 -10.48 -3.58
CA GLU A 20 31.58 -9.66 -3.02
C GLU A 20 32.86 -9.65 -3.88
N GLU A 21 32.73 -9.89 -5.18
CA GLU A 21 33.78 -9.64 -6.15
C GLU A 21 33.60 -8.23 -6.72
N TYR A 22 34.68 -7.47 -6.75
CA TYR A 22 34.65 -6.07 -7.16
C TYR A 22 35.45 -5.90 -8.44
N TYR A 23 34.86 -5.28 -9.45
CA TYR A 23 35.56 -4.91 -10.67
C TYR A 23 36.35 -3.62 -10.48
N PHE A 24 37.58 -3.57 -11.00
CA PHE A 24 38.46 -2.42 -10.92
C PHE A 24 38.62 -1.73 -12.28
N GLU A 25 39.17 -2.44 -13.27
CA GLU A 25 39.56 -1.84 -14.54
C GLU A 25 39.50 -2.82 -15.72
N GLN A 26 39.46 -2.26 -16.94
CA GLN A 26 39.32 -2.98 -18.20
C GLN A 26 40.35 -2.49 -19.22
N HIS A 27 40.90 -3.45 -19.96
CA HIS A 27 41.84 -3.23 -21.04
C HIS A 27 41.43 -4.05 -22.26
N THR A 28 41.58 -3.48 -23.45
CA THR A 28 41.43 -4.28 -24.69
C THR A 28 42.66 -5.16 -24.85
N ALA A 29 42.45 -6.45 -25.09
CA ALA A 29 43.51 -7.43 -25.20
C ALA A 29 43.19 -8.50 -26.24
N ASN A 30 44.22 -9.17 -26.74
CA ASN A 30 44.12 -10.34 -27.60
C ASN A 30 44.49 -11.58 -26.79
N TYR A 31 43.54 -12.50 -26.59
CA TYR A 31 43.83 -13.81 -26.04
C TYR A 31 44.51 -14.68 -27.11
N ILE A 32 45.70 -15.19 -26.77
CA ILE A 32 46.53 -15.99 -27.66
C ILE A 32 46.46 -17.44 -27.17
N PHE A 33 46.03 -18.34 -28.05
CA PHE A 33 46.01 -19.78 -27.76
C PHE A 33 46.58 -20.59 -28.92
N ASN A 34 47.18 -21.73 -28.58
CA ASN A 34 47.79 -22.66 -29.51
C ASN A 34 46.86 -23.85 -29.73
N LYS A 35 46.46 -24.09 -30.99
CA LYS A 35 45.84 -25.36 -31.38
C LYS A 35 46.83 -26.08 -32.30
N ASP A 36 47.21 -27.30 -31.93
CA ASP A 36 48.01 -28.23 -32.75
C ASP A 36 49.42 -27.74 -33.18
N GLY A 37 50.08 -26.97 -32.33
CA GLY A 37 51.54 -26.78 -32.37
C GLY A 37 52.15 -26.03 -33.55
N ARG A 38 51.35 -25.50 -34.50
CA ARG A 38 51.87 -24.79 -35.69
C ARG A 38 51.19 -23.46 -36.04
N GLU A 39 49.99 -23.14 -35.55
CA GLU A 39 49.34 -21.83 -35.78
C GLU A 39 48.76 -21.23 -34.48
N ARG A 40 49.19 -20.00 -34.14
CA ARG A 40 48.65 -19.20 -33.04
C ARG A 40 47.46 -18.38 -33.55
N ARG A 41 46.28 -18.61 -32.98
CA ARG A 41 45.10 -17.77 -33.23
C ARG A 41 44.99 -16.71 -32.13
N LYS A 42 44.56 -15.51 -32.52
CA LYS A 42 44.28 -14.38 -31.63
C LYS A 42 42.79 -14.14 -31.59
N ILE A 43 42.22 -14.11 -30.40
CA ILE A 43 40.85 -13.66 -30.17
C ILE A 43 40.94 -12.28 -29.55
N ARG A 44 40.40 -11.27 -30.21
CA ARG A 44 40.29 -9.93 -29.64
C ARG A 44 39.15 -9.91 -28.62
N GLY A 45 39.38 -9.21 -27.52
CA GLY A 45 38.37 -9.02 -26.50
C GLY A 45 38.79 -8.01 -25.45
N SER A 46 38.05 -8.02 -24.36
CA SER A 46 38.23 -7.17 -23.20
C SER A 46 38.75 -7.99 -22.03
N LEU A 47 39.97 -7.70 -21.58
CA LEU A 47 40.54 -8.21 -20.34
C LEU A 47 40.13 -7.31 -19.16
N LYS A 48 39.52 -7.90 -18.14
CA LYS A 48 38.91 -7.20 -17.00
C LYS A 48 39.51 -7.72 -15.71
N ILE A 49 39.85 -6.80 -14.81
CA ILE A 49 40.53 -7.10 -13.54
C ILE A 49 39.53 -6.92 -12.41
N CYS A 50 39.33 -7.98 -11.63
CA CYS A 50 38.37 -8.02 -10.51
C CYS A 50 39.06 -8.51 -9.24
N SER A 51 38.41 -8.35 -8.08
CA SER A 51 39.01 -8.62 -6.76
C SER A 51 39.33 -10.07 -6.49
N LYS A 52 38.63 -10.99 -7.16
CA LYS A 52 38.81 -12.44 -6.97
C LYS A 52 39.22 -13.14 -8.26
N SER A 53 39.07 -12.52 -9.43
CA SER A 53 39.35 -13.14 -10.74
C SER A 53 39.72 -12.12 -11.83
N VAL A 54 40.29 -12.64 -12.91
CA VAL A 54 40.49 -11.92 -14.17
C VAL A 54 39.53 -12.50 -15.20
N ILE A 55 38.80 -11.64 -15.92
CA ILE A 55 37.75 -12.04 -16.85
C ILE A 55 38.10 -11.52 -18.24
N PHE A 56 38.19 -12.42 -19.22
CA PHE A 56 38.37 -12.08 -20.61
C PHE A 56 37.08 -12.33 -21.39
N GLU A 57 36.50 -11.26 -21.93
CA GLU A 57 35.29 -11.30 -22.77
C GLU A 57 35.66 -11.08 -24.24
N PRO A 58 35.49 -12.07 -25.12
CA PRO A 58 35.71 -11.91 -26.56
C PRO A 58 34.77 -10.88 -27.20
N ASP A 59 35.23 -10.17 -28.24
CA ASP A 59 34.38 -9.23 -29.00
C ASP A 59 33.24 -9.94 -29.78
N GLU A 60 33.47 -11.20 -30.14
CA GLU A 60 32.49 -12.06 -30.82
C GLU A 60 31.77 -12.96 -29.81
N ILE A 61 30.44 -12.86 -29.75
CA ILE A 61 29.55 -13.61 -28.84
C ILE A 61 29.68 -15.14 -29.04
N SER A 62 30.15 -15.60 -30.19
CA SER A 62 30.37 -17.03 -30.47
C SER A 62 31.53 -17.66 -29.68
N HIS A 63 32.40 -16.85 -29.07
CA HIS A 63 33.52 -17.33 -28.28
C HIS A 63 33.20 -17.24 -26.77
N PRO A 64 33.56 -18.27 -25.97
CA PRO A 64 33.23 -18.30 -24.55
C PRO A 64 34.03 -17.26 -23.76
N ILE A 65 33.40 -16.71 -22.71
CA ILE A 65 34.06 -15.86 -21.72
C ILE A 65 35.02 -16.72 -20.88
N ILE A 66 36.23 -16.22 -20.65
CA ILE A 66 37.25 -16.88 -19.84
C ILE A 66 37.32 -16.19 -18.48
N LYS A 67 36.99 -16.89 -17.40
CA LYS A 67 37.12 -16.40 -16.01
C LYS A 67 38.24 -17.16 -15.29
N ILE A 68 39.25 -16.44 -14.80
CA ILE A 68 40.46 -16.98 -14.18
C ILE A 68 40.49 -16.52 -12.71
N PRO A 69 40.19 -17.40 -11.73
CA PRO A 69 40.29 -17.04 -10.33
C PRO A 69 41.73 -16.69 -9.93
N LEU A 70 41.94 -15.55 -9.28
CA LEU A 70 43.27 -15.09 -8.84
C LEU A 70 43.87 -16.01 -7.78
N ARG A 71 43.03 -16.68 -6.98
CA ARG A 71 43.46 -17.71 -6.02
C ARG A 71 44.14 -18.91 -6.68
N ASP A 72 43.80 -19.20 -7.94
CA ASP A 72 44.32 -20.33 -8.70
C ASP A 72 45.56 -19.94 -9.53
N CYS A 73 45.91 -18.64 -9.53
CA CYS A 73 47.08 -18.12 -10.22
C CYS A 73 48.33 -18.27 -9.33
N ILE A 74 49.26 -19.11 -9.78
CA ILE A 74 50.56 -19.30 -9.13
C ILE A 74 51.46 -18.10 -9.45
N LYS A 75 51.51 -17.69 -10.73
CA LYS A 75 52.38 -16.62 -11.24
C LYS A 75 51.60 -15.65 -12.14
N ILE A 76 51.84 -14.35 -11.95
CA ILE A 76 51.33 -13.23 -12.75
C ILE A 76 52.55 -12.38 -13.11
N GLU A 77 52.92 -12.28 -14.39
CA GLU A 77 54.11 -11.55 -14.82
C GLU A 77 54.01 -11.08 -16.28
N ALA A 78 54.84 -10.09 -16.63
CA ALA A 78 55.21 -9.81 -18.02
C ALA A 78 56.44 -10.67 -18.40
N PRO A 79 56.59 -11.09 -19.67
CA PRO A 79 57.79 -11.80 -20.11
C PRO A 79 59.05 -10.94 -19.89
N GLU A 80 60.10 -11.53 -19.28
CA GLU A 80 61.40 -10.88 -19.12
C GLU A 80 62.06 -10.68 -20.50
N ASP A 81 62.60 -9.49 -20.75
CA ASP A 81 63.28 -9.06 -21.99
C ASP A 81 64.61 -9.79 -22.29
N SER A 82 64.80 -11.02 -21.83
CA SER A 82 66.03 -11.78 -22.06
C SER A 82 65.82 -13.00 -22.96
N ASP A 83 66.39 -12.90 -24.16
CA ASP A 83 66.82 -13.97 -25.05
C ASP A 83 65.79 -15.06 -25.38
N THR A 84 64.82 -14.75 -26.25
CA THR A 84 64.58 -15.43 -27.54
C THR A 84 63.23 -15.00 -28.14
N ASN A 85 63.27 -14.61 -29.41
CA ASN A 85 62.17 -14.17 -30.29
C ASN A 85 61.55 -12.79 -30.00
N ASP A 86 61.80 -11.84 -30.92
CA ASP A 86 61.11 -10.54 -31.14
C ASP A 86 59.56 -10.59 -31.17
N PHE A 87 58.96 -11.76 -30.95
CA PHE A 87 57.52 -12.02 -31.07
C PHE A 87 56.70 -11.66 -29.81
N TYR A 88 57.34 -11.40 -28.67
CA TYR A 88 56.68 -11.13 -27.38
C TYR A 88 56.89 -9.72 -26.84
N ALA A 89 57.23 -8.76 -27.71
CA ALA A 89 57.48 -7.38 -27.32
C ALA A 89 56.35 -6.81 -26.43
N GLY A 90 56.71 -6.57 -25.16
CA GLY A 90 56.18 -5.55 -24.25
C GLY A 90 54.75 -5.63 -23.74
N TYR A 91 53.83 -6.41 -24.32
CA TYR A 91 52.38 -6.24 -24.05
C TYR A 91 51.65 -7.45 -23.50
N VAL A 92 52.39 -8.45 -23.01
CA VAL A 92 51.81 -9.76 -22.73
C VAL A 92 51.71 -10.02 -21.23
N ILE A 93 50.50 -10.28 -20.73
CA ILE A 93 50.26 -10.72 -19.36
C ILE A 93 50.18 -12.24 -19.34
N PHE A 94 50.98 -12.84 -18.46
CA PHE A 94 51.02 -14.28 -18.23
C PHE A 94 50.28 -14.63 -16.94
N LEU A 95 49.20 -15.43 -17.04
CA LEU A 95 48.49 -15.98 -15.88
C LEU A 95 48.69 -17.49 -15.86
N LYS A 96 49.48 -17.99 -14.90
CA LYS A 96 49.82 -19.41 -14.78
C LYS A 96 49.17 -20.06 -13.57
N GLY A 97 48.24 -20.98 -13.84
CA GLY A 97 47.66 -21.92 -12.88
C GLY A 97 47.85 -23.37 -13.35
N LYS A 98 46.76 -24.14 -13.47
CA LYS A 98 46.75 -25.47 -14.16
C LYS A 98 46.82 -25.38 -15.69
N THR A 99 46.51 -24.21 -16.24
CA THR A 99 46.49 -23.91 -17.67
C THR A 99 47.17 -22.55 -17.85
N GLU A 100 47.91 -22.36 -18.93
CA GLU A 100 48.60 -21.10 -19.23
C GLU A 100 47.70 -20.21 -20.10
N TYR A 101 47.44 -18.99 -19.62
CA TYR A 101 46.70 -17.97 -20.36
C TYR A 101 47.62 -16.81 -20.74
N LEU A 102 47.55 -16.41 -22.02
CA LEU A 102 48.41 -15.39 -22.59
C LEU A 102 47.54 -14.27 -23.19
N PHE A 103 47.65 -13.06 -22.63
CA PHE A 103 46.88 -11.90 -23.09
C PHE A 103 47.80 -10.79 -23.57
N GLN A 104 47.66 -10.38 -24.83
CA GLN A 104 48.39 -9.25 -25.40
C GLN A 104 47.53 -7.97 -25.33
N LEU A 105 47.86 -7.02 -24.48
CA LEU A 105 47.16 -5.72 -24.36
C LEU A 105 47.34 -4.87 -25.63
N ASP A 106 46.30 -4.11 -26.01
CA ASP A 106 46.34 -3.17 -27.14
C ASP A 106 47.14 -1.89 -26.81
N VAL A 107 47.26 -1.51 -25.52
CA VAL A 107 47.94 -0.28 -25.08
C VAL A 107 49.23 -0.59 -24.35
N ALA A 108 50.32 -0.15 -24.97
CA ALA A 108 51.68 -0.46 -24.57
C ALA A 108 52.08 -0.09 -23.15
N GLY A 109 51.78 1.14 -22.74
CA GLY A 109 52.21 1.71 -21.46
C GLY A 109 51.35 1.33 -20.25
N LYS A 110 50.41 0.38 -20.38
CA LYS A 110 49.50 -0.01 -19.30
C LYS A 110 49.80 -1.37 -18.67
N VAL A 111 50.83 -2.06 -19.12
CA VAL A 111 51.16 -3.42 -18.64
C VAL A 111 51.60 -3.39 -17.19
N ASP A 112 52.47 -2.42 -16.82
CA ASP A 112 52.92 -2.24 -15.45
C ASP A 112 51.78 -1.82 -14.52
N ASP A 113 50.88 -0.94 -14.99
CA ASP A 113 49.68 -0.54 -14.25
C ASP A 113 48.80 -1.75 -13.94
N VAL A 114 48.52 -2.57 -14.96
CA VAL A 114 47.71 -3.80 -14.84
C VAL A 114 48.35 -4.80 -13.89
N LEU A 115 49.66 -5.04 -14.01
CA LEU A 115 50.40 -5.93 -13.12
C LEU A 115 50.36 -5.41 -11.68
N HIS A 116 50.56 -4.11 -11.48
CA HIS A 116 50.48 -3.48 -10.17
C HIS A 116 49.09 -3.65 -9.56
N THR A 117 48.01 -3.40 -10.31
CA THR A 117 46.63 -3.65 -9.87
C THR A 117 46.43 -5.13 -9.51
N LEU A 118 46.85 -6.06 -10.36
CA LEU A 118 46.72 -7.51 -10.11
C LEU A 118 47.48 -7.96 -8.86
N HIS A 119 48.67 -7.41 -8.61
CA HIS A 119 49.46 -7.68 -7.41
C HIS A 119 48.86 -7.06 -6.15
N GLN A 120 48.36 -5.82 -6.21
CA GLN A 120 47.66 -5.17 -5.10
C GLN A 120 46.39 -5.92 -4.72
N VAL A 121 45.59 -6.30 -5.71
CA VAL A 121 44.36 -7.09 -5.51
C VAL A 121 44.68 -8.43 -4.84
N ARG A 122 45.84 -9.03 -5.12
CA ARG A 122 46.29 -10.28 -4.49
C ARG A 122 46.77 -10.12 -3.03
N ILE A 123 47.15 -8.91 -2.58
CA ILE A 123 47.79 -8.64 -1.26
C ILE A 123 46.79 -8.21 -0.16
N GLN A 124 45.48 -8.35 -0.38
CA GLN A 124 44.42 -8.17 0.63
C GLN A 124 44.05 -6.69 0.91
N PHE A 125 42.74 -6.53 1.13
CA PHE A 125 41.94 -5.31 1.22
C PHE A 125 42.25 -4.45 2.45
N ASP A 126 42.90 -3.29 2.29
CA ASP A 126 42.80 -2.22 3.31
C ASP A 126 43.09 -0.77 2.83
N MET A 127 43.46 -0.54 1.56
CA MET A 127 44.04 0.74 1.12
C MET A 127 43.24 1.55 0.09
N MET A 128 41.90 1.57 0.13
CA MET A 128 41.14 2.40 -0.82
C MET A 128 40.15 3.37 -0.16
N ALA A 129 40.67 4.16 0.79
CA ALA A 129 39.93 5.23 1.46
C ALA A 129 40.25 6.67 0.97
N ASN A 130 41.09 6.87 -0.04
CA ASN A 130 41.54 8.23 -0.42
C ASN A 130 41.26 8.59 -1.89
N VAL A 131 39.99 8.66 -2.31
CA VAL A 131 39.63 9.46 -3.49
C VAL A 131 38.23 10.07 -3.33
N CYS A 132 38.13 11.13 -2.53
CA CYS A 132 37.26 12.27 -2.86
C CYS A 132 37.84 13.51 -2.18
N SER A 133 38.64 14.27 -2.91
CA SER A 133 38.83 15.67 -2.55
C SER A 133 37.59 16.44 -2.97
N SER A 134 37.19 17.43 -2.18
CA SER A 134 36.13 18.43 -2.40
C SER A 134 36.18 19.20 -3.73
N SER A 135 37.02 18.77 -4.68
CA SER A 135 37.32 19.40 -5.96
C SER A 135 36.45 18.94 -7.14
N ARG A 136 35.42 18.10 -6.91
CA ARG A 136 34.53 17.59 -7.97
C ARG A 136 33.05 18.00 -7.86
N PHE A 137 32.70 18.87 -6.92
CA PHE A 137 31.36 19.47 -6.96
C PHE A 137 31.22 20.30 -8.24
N GLN A 138 30.11 20.11 -8.96
CA GLN A 138 29.87 20.91 -10.17
C GLN A 138 29.61 22.39 -9.83
N ASN A 139 29.22 22.68 -8.59
CA ASN A 139 28.93 24.02 -8.12
C ASN A 139 29.67 24.33 -6.82
N VAL A 140 30.37 25.46 -6.77
CA VAL A 140 31.19 25.89 -5.61
C VAL A 140 30.32 26.38 -4.44
N SER A 141 29.02 26.60 -4.68
CA SER A 141 28.05 27.08 -3.69
C SER A 141 27.36 25.98 -2.89
N GLU A 142 27.57 24.71 -3.21
CA GLU A 142 26.90 23.59 -2.52
C GLU A 142 27.55 23.29 -1.17
N THR A 143 26.73 23.01 -0.16
CA THR A 143 27.18 22.69 1.19
C THR A 143 27.14 21.18 1.42
N LEU A 144 28.27 20.54 1.71
CA LEU A 144 28.32 19.11 2.02
C LEU A 144 27.71 18.82 3.40
N HIS A 145 26.74 17.92 3.46
CA HIS A 145 26.10 17.49 4.72
C HIS A 145 26.54 16.09 5.15
N MET A 146 26.73 15.19 4.20
CA MET A 146 27.09 13.81 4.49
C MET A 146 27.98 13.23 3.40
N GLU A 147 28.97 12.43 3.82
CA GLU A 147 29.80 11.60 2.96
C GLU A 147 29.96 10.22 3.60
N CYS A 148 29.63 9.14 2.87
CA CYS A 148 29.79 7.78 3.38
C CYS A 148 29.98 6.76 2.26
N LYS A 149 30.47 5.57 2.60
CA LYS A 149 30.59 4.45 1.65
C LYS A 149 29.24 3.75 1.49
N ALA A 150 28.88 3.42 0.27
CA ALA A 150 27.69 2.63 -0.04
C ALA A 150 27.89 1.86 -1.35
N GLU A 151 26.95 0.97 -1.67
CA GLU A 151 26.92 0.24 -2.93
C GLU A 151 25.68 0.63 -3.71
N MET A 152 25.82 0.94 -5.00
CA MET A 152 24.68 1.11 -5.88
C MET A 152 24.18 -0.26 -6.33
N VAL A 153 22.92 -0.56 -6.04
CA VAL A 153 22.25 -1.81 -6.38
C VAL A 153 21.75 -1.72 -7.82
N THR A 154 22.08 -2.73 -8.61
CA THR A 154 21.58 -2.95 -9.97
C THR A 154 21.14 -4.41 -10.12
N PRO A 155 20.38 -4.78 -11.16
CA PRO A 155 19.96 -6.16 -11.32
C PRO A 155 21.16 -7.14 -11.29
N LEU A 156 21.10 -8.11 -10.38
CA LEU A 156 22.13 -9.12 -10.04
C LEU A 156 23.43 -8.63 -9.38
N VAL A 157 23.76 -7.33 -9.39
CA VAL A 157 25.08 -6.85 -8.91
C VAL A 157 25.01 -5.55 -8.14
N THR A 158 25.85 -5.44 -7.11
CA THR A 158 26.08 -4.18 -6.38
C THR A 158 27.43 -3.58 -6.77
N ASN A 159 27.48 -2.26 -6.93
CA ASN A 159 28.70 -1.55 -7.29
C ASN A 159 29.14 -0.63 -6.13
N PRO A 160 30.30 -0.86 -5.49
CA PRO A 160 30.75 -0.01 -4.39
C PRO A 160 31.13 1.39 -4.86
N GLY A 161 30.89 2.37 -4.00
CA GLY A 161 31.17 3.77 -4.27
C GLY A 161 31.08 4.64 -3.02
N LEU A 162 31.16 5.94 -3.26
CA LEU A 162 31.01 6.97 -2.24
C LEU A 162 29.73 7.75 -2.51
N VAL A 163 28.92 7.92 -1.48
CA VAL A 163 27.71 8.76 -1.48
C VAL A 163 28.07 10.09 -0.85
N CYS A 164 27.72 11.19 -1.52
CA CYS A 164 27.83 12.54 -0.99
C CYS A 164 26.46 13.23 -1.12
N ILE A 165 25.96 13.82 -0.03
CA ILE A 165 24.69 14.55 0.00
C ILE A 165 24.97 16.01 0.32
N THR A 166 24.49 16.90 -0.53
CA THR A 166 24.55 18.35 -0.37
C THR A 166 23.15 18.92 -0.12
N ASP A 167 23.06 20.23 0.05
CA ASP A 167 21.81 21.00 0.10
C ASP A 167 21.01 20.96 -1.22
N ALA A 168 21.64 20.62 -2.35
CA ALA A 168 21.00 20.60 -3.67
C ALA A 168 21.00 19.23 -4.36
N ASN A 169 21.96 18.36 -4.07
CA ASN A 169 22.24 17.17 -4.85
C ASN A 169 22.57 15.94 -4.01
N LEU A 170 22.16 14.77 -4.51
CA LEU A 170 22.72 13.47 -4.17
C LEU A 170 23.73 13.08 -5.25
N TYR A 171 24.97 12.84 -4.84
CA TYR A 171 26.02 12.28 -5.70
C TYR A 171 26.36 10.86 -5.27
N PHE A 172 26.54 9.99 -6.26
CA PHE A 172 27.16 8.68 -6.08
C PHE A 172 28.34 8.53 -7.03
N GLN A 173 29.53 8.35 -6.47
CA GLN A 173 30.75 8.11 -7.21
C GLN A 173 31.13 6.62 -7.11
N PRO A 174 30.91 5.81 -8.16
CA PRO A 174 31.36 4.42 -8.18
C PRO A 174 32.88 4.34 -8.18
N LEU A 175 33.45 3.38 -7.44
CA LEU A 175 34.90 3.19 -7.35
C LEU A 175 35.55 2.85 -8.71
N ASN A 176 34.78 2.20 -9.59
CA ASN A 176 35.22 1.75 -10.91
C ASN A 176 34.73 2.66 -12.06
N GLY A 177 34.09 3.79 -11.75
CA GLY A 177 33.57 4.71 -12.77
C GLY A 177 32.38 4.20 -13.59
N TYR A 178 31.78 3.07 -13.22
CA TYR A 178 30.62 2.47 -13.90
C TYR A 178 29.31 2.70 -13.12
N PRO A 179 28.16 2.97 -13.75
CA PRO A 179 27.92 3.10 -15.19
C PRO A 179 28.21 4.52 -15.72
N LYS A 180 28.54 5.47 -14.85
CA LYS A 180 29.06 6.81 -15.15
C LYS A 180 30.10 7.18 -14.07
N PRO A 181 31.07 8.06 -14.35
CA PRO A 181 32.08 8.47 -13.36
C PRO A 181 31.47 9.05 -12.08
N VAL A 182 30.37 9.79 -12.20
CA VAL A 182 29.55 10.28 -11.10
C VAL A 182 28.09 10.19 -11.54
N VAL A 183 27.23 9.64 -10.68
CA VAL A 183 25.78 9.69 -10.80
C VAL A 183 25.31 10.86 -9.93
N GLN A 184 24.50 11.75 -10.52
CA GLN A 184 23.98 12.94 -9.85
C GLN A 184 22.46 12.91 -9.93
N VAL A 185 21.81 13.14 -8.79
CA VAL A 185 20.36 13.29 -8.66
C VAL A 185 20.08 14.61 -7.96
N MET A 186 19.38 15.50 -8.64
CA MET A 186 18.99 16.80 -8.10
C MET A 186 17.89 16.61 -7.06
N LEU A 187 18.07 17.08 -5.82
CA LEU A 187 17.10 16.86 -4.74
C LEU A 187 15.74 17.49 -5.04
N HIS A 188 15.69 18.65 -5.72
CA HIS A 188 14.44 19.28 -6.14
C HIS A 188 13.61 18.42 -7.12
N SER A 189 14.25 17.45 -7.80
CA SER A 189 13.59 16.55 -8.75
C SER A 189 13.07 15.27 -8.10
N VAL A 190 13.52 14.97 -6.87
CA VAL A 190 13.11 13.80 -6.12
C VAL A 190 11.67 13.96 -5.65
N ARG A 191 10.85 12.95 -5.91
CA ARG A 191 9.42 12.89 -5.58
C ARG A 191 9.14 11.92 -4.43
N ARG A 192 9.86 10.80 -4.39
CA ARG A 192 9.69 9.73 -3.39
C ARG A 192 11.04 9.17 -2.98
N ILE A 193 11.20 8.86 -1.70
CA ILE A 193 12.37 8.17 -1.16
C ILE A 193 11.88 7.05 -0.26
N TYR A 194 12.23 5.81 -0.60
CA TYR A 194 11.85 4.66 0.21
C TYR A 194 13.03 4.07 0.95
N LYS A 195 12.83 3.84 2.24
CA LYS A 195 13.67 2.96 3.05
C LYS A 195 13.38 1.52 2.64
N ARG A 196 14.40 0.76 2.20
CA ARG A 196 14.28 -0.61 1.69
C ARG A 196 15.04 -1.62 2.55
N ARG A 197 14.65 -2.88 2.44
CA ARG A 197 15.47 -4.01 2.86
C ARG A 197 16.41 -4.41 1.71
N HIS A 198 17.58 -4.93 2.01
CA HIS A 198 18.46 -5.59 1.06
C HIS A 198 19.07 -6.82 1.74
N GLY A 199 18.88 -8.00 1.14
CA GLY A 199 19.21 -9.28 1.79
C GLY A 199 18.52 -9.45 3.16
N LEU A 200 17.22 -9.10 3.24
CA LEU A 200 16.40 -9.10 4.46
C LEU A 200 16.89 -8.18 5.61
N LEU A 201 17.81 -7.26 5.36
CA LEU A 201 18.31 -6.28 6.34
C LEU A 201 17.92 -4.84 5.95
N PRO A 202 17.63 -3.93 6.89
CA PRO A 202 17.16 -2.56 6.63
C PRO A 202 18.30 -1.61 6.19
N LEU A 203 18.98 -1.97 5.10
CA LEU A 203 20.20 -1.31 4.60
C LEU A 203 19.97 -0.52 3.31
N GLY A 204 18.78 -0.62 2.70
CA GLY A 204 18.50 -0.05 1.40
C GLY A 204 17.88 1.35 1.48
N LEU A 205 18.17 2.19 0.49
CA LEU A 205 17.54 3.47 0.24
C LEU A 205 17.32 3.65 -1.26
N GLU A 206 16.08 3.89 -1.65
CA GLU A 206 15.69 3.94 -3.04
C GLU A 206 15.03 5.30 -3.38
N VAL A 207 15.47 5.93 -4.46
CA VAL A 207 15.13 7.33 -4.78
C VAL A 207 14.47 7.45 -6.14
N PHE A 208 13.32 8.10 -6.20
CA PHE A 208 12.51 8.27 -7.40
C PHE A 208 12.28 9.75 -7.71
N CYS A 209 12.61 10.15 -8.93
CA CYS A 209 12.40 11.49 -9.47
C CYS A 209 11.11 11.60 -10.30
N THR A 210 10.53 10.46 -10.66
CA THR A 210 9.27 10.35 -11.40
C THR A 210 8.17 9.70 -10.56
N GLU A 211 6.96 10.26 -10.62
CA GLU A 211 5.83 9.88 -9.76
C GLU A 211 5.32 8.45 -10.01
N ASN A 212 5.16 8.04 -11.26
CA ASN A 212 4.49 6.77 -11.61
C ASN A 212 5.44 5.67 -12.12
N ASN A 213 6.74 5.83 -11.89
CA ASN A 213 7.73 4.88 -12.40
C ASN A 213 8.01 3.78 -11.37
N LEU A 214 8.12 2.55 -11.85
CA LEU A 214 8.46 1.34 -11.08
C LEU A 214 9.94 1.24 -10.77
N CYS A 215 10.78 1.69 -11.69
CA CYS A 215 12.22 1.71 -11.51
C CYS A 215 12.63 3.03 -10.89
N SER A 216 13.40 2.95 -9.80
CA SER A 216 14.03 4.12 -9.20
C SER A 216 15.17 4.63 -10.05
N ASP A 217 15.51 5.91 -9.84
CA ASP A 217 16.65 6.55 -10.48
C ASP A 217 17.98 6.11 -9.85
N ILE A 218 17.96 5.80 -8.56
CA ILE A 218 19.09 5.22 -7.84
C ILE A 218 18.62 4.37 -6.65
N TYR A 219 19.24 3.20 -6.48
CA TYR A 219 19.08 2.35 -5.32
C TYR A 219 20.46 2.16 -4.65
N LEU A 220 20.57 2.59 -3.39
CA LEU A 220 21.76 2.50 -2.58
C LEU A 220 21.59 1.47 -1.45
N LYS A 221 22.61 0.66 -1.22
CA LYS A 221 22.78 -0.24 -0.09
C LYS A 221 23.91 0.29 0.79
N PHE A 222 23.63 0.50 2.06
CA PHE A 222 24.60 0.96 3.05
C PHE A 222 25.16 -0.22 3.84
N TYR A 223 26.33 -0.02 4.46
CA TYR A 223 26.95 -1.05 5.31
C TYR A 223 26.34 -1.12 6.71
N ASN A 224 25.66 -0.05 7.14
CA ASN A 224 24.98 0.02 8.42
C ASN A 224 23.69 0.84 8.32
N THR A 225 22.77 0.58 9.24
CA THR A 225 21.44 1.22 9.29
C THR A 225 21.53 2.72 9.57
N GLN A 226 22.51 3.14 10.37
CA GLN A 226 22.69 4.53 10.80
C GLN A 226 23.01 5.45 9.62
N ASP A 227 23.93 5.06 8.74
CA ASP A 227 24.30 5.84 7.55
C ASP A 227 23.11 5.97 6.60
N ARG A 228 22.34 4.88 6.43
CA ARG A 228 21.10 4.90 5.63
C ARG A 228 20.06 5.87 6.20
N ASP A 229 19.87 5.87 7.52
CA ASP A 229 18.91 6.76 8.18
C ASP A 229 19.37 8.22 8.16
N ASN A 230 20.67 8.49 8.32
CA ASN A 230 21.26 9.81 8.15
C ASN A 230 21.08 10.32 6.71
N ALA A 231 21.36 9.47 5.71
CA ALA A 231 21.19 9.82 4.30
C ALA A 231 19.73 10.17 3.99
N TYR A 232 18.78 9.35 4.46
CA TYR A 232 17.35 9.64 4.35
C TYR A 232 17.00 10.98 5.01
N PHE A 233 17.47 11.24 6.24
CA PHE A 233 17.17 12.46 6.97
C PHE A 233 17.63 13.72 6.23
N PHE A 234 18.89 13.73 5.76
CA PHE A 234 19.42 14.88 5.02
C PHE A 234 18.67 15.10 3.71
N MET A 235 18.41 14.03 2.95
CA MET A 235 17.63 14.16 1.72
C MET A 235 16.23 14.70 2.00
N ALA A 236 15.49 14.08 2.93
CA ALA A 236 14.12 14.47 3.28
C ALA A 236 13.99 15.92 3.75
N THR A 237 15.02 16.45 4.42
CA THR A 237 15.04 17.85 4.91
C THR A 237 15.00 18.87 3.77
N TYR A 238 15.56 18.55 2.60
CA TYR A 238 15.68 19.46 1.46
C TYR A 238 14.70 19.16 0.31
N LEU A 239 13.69 18.32 0.54
CA LEU A 239 12.66 18.02 -0.46
C LEU A 239 11.54 19.05 -0.41
N GLU A 240 11.53 19.96 -1.38
CA GLU A 240 10.45 20.95 -1.54
C GLU A 240 9.15 20.32 -2.10
N ASN A 241 9.27 19.25 -2.89
CA ASN A 241 8.15 18.61 -3.62
C ASN A 241 7.89 17.16 -3.19
N HIS A 242 8.21 16.79 -1.95
CA HIS A 242 8.01 15.43 -1.47
C HIS A 242 6.52 15.08 -1.43
N VAL A 243 6.12 14.05 -2.17
CA VAL A 243 4.76 13.51 -2.06
C VAL A 243 4.66 12.86 -0.69
N THR A 244 3.68 13.28 0.14
CA THR A 244 3.41 12.63 1.42
C THR A 244 3.25 11.13 1.19
N GLU A 245 4.08 10.32 1.84
CA GLU A 245 3.98 8.86 1.73
C GLU A 245 2.58 8.43 2.17
N HIS A 246 1.80 7.95 1.21
CA HIS A 246 0.54 7.30 1.50
C HIS A 246 0.83 5.96 2.20
N THR A 247 0.18 5.76 3.34
CA THR A 247 0.27 4.50 4.07
C THR A 247 -0.47 3.39 3.32
N ALA A 248 -0.24 2.13 3.69
CA ALA A 248 -0.94 0.99 3.09
C ALA A 248 -2.47 1.14 3.22
N GLU A 249 -2.91 1.71 4.33
CA GLU A 249 -4.32 2.02 4.63
C GLU A 249 -4.88 3.04 3.62
N SER A 250 -4.16 4.13 3.35
CA SER A 250 -4.61 5.16 2.39
C SER A 250 -4.87 4.59 0.99
N TYR A 251 -3.96 3.78 0.45
CA TYR A 251 -4.16 3.13 -0.84
C TYR A 251 -5.28 2.08 -0.81
N MET A 252 -5.43 1.37 0.30
CA MET A 252 -6.51 0.39 0.48
C MET A 252 -7.88 1.05 0.39
N LEU A 253 -8.08 2.19 1.05
CA LEU A 253 -9.34 2.94 0.95
C LEU A 253 -9.62 3.41 -0.49
N GLN A 254 -8.60 3.93 -1.18
CA GLN A 254 -8.71 4.33 -2.58
C GLN A 254 -9.09 3.16 -3.49
N TRP A 255 -8.47 2.00 -3.29
CA TRP A 255 -8.73 0.79 -4.06
C TRP A 255 -10.13 0.24 -3.80
N GLN A 256 -10.54 0.15 -2.53
CA GLN A 256 -11.88 -0.29 -2.15
C GLN A 256 -12.94 0.54 -2.86
N ARG A 257 -12.77 1.86 -2.93
CA ARG A 257 -13.70 2.78 -3.60
C ARG A 257 -13.59 2.83 -5.12
N GLY A 258 -12.63 2.13 -5.71
CA GLY A 258 -12.44 2.11 -7.16
C GLY A 258 -11.73 3.34 -7.72
N HIS A 259 -11.08 4.17 -6.89
CA HIS A 259 -10.27 5.31 -7.36
C HIS A 259 -8.96 4.86 -8.01
N ILE A 260 -8.42 3.72 -7.58
CA ILE A 260 -7.26 3.07 -8.21
C ILE A 260 -7.63 1.66 -8.67
N SER A 261 -6.97 1.22 -9.74
CA SER A 261 -7.16 -0.10 -10.35
C SER A 261 -6.54 -1.23 -9.51
N ASN A 262 -6.85 -2.48 -9.83
CA ASN A 262 -6.21 -3.65 -9.20
C ASN A 262 -4.70 -3.66 -9.46
N TYR A 263 -4.29 -3.40 -10.71
CA TYR A 263 -2.87 -3.29 -11.08
C TYR A 263 -2.14 -2.22 -10.25
N GLN A 264 -2.68 -1.00 -10.19
CA GLN A 264 -2.09 0.09 -9.42
C GLN A 264 -1.98 -0.26 -7.94
N TYR A 265 -3.02 -0.87 -7.37
CA TYR A 265 -3.02 -1.24 -5.97
C TYR A 265 -1.95 -2.30 -5.65
N LEU A 266 -1.86 -3.37 -6.46
CA LEU A 266 -0.81 -4.37 -6.33
C LEU A 266 0.59 -3.77 -6.45
N LEU A 267 0.74 -2.75 -7.30
CA LEU A 267 1.99 -2.03 -7.47
C LEU A 267 2.39 -1.27 -6.19
N HIS A 268 1.44 -0.58 -5.58
CA HIS A 268 1.66 0.13 -4.33
C HIS A 268 1.97 -0.83 -3.18
N LEU A 269 1.27 -1.98 -3.09
CA LEU A 269 1.57 -3.01 -2.09
C LEU A 269 2.97 -3.60 -2.27
N ASN A 270 3.37 -3.93 -3.51
CA ASN A 270 4.72 -4.39 -3.80
C ASN A 270 5.77 -3.37 -3.35
N ASN A 271 5.57 -2.09 -3.68
CA ASN A 271 6.44 -1.02 -3.23
C ASN A 271 6.48 -0.94 -1.70
N LEU A 272 5.36 -0.90 -0.99
CA LEU A 272 5.36 -0.83 0.48
C LEU A 272 5.98 -2.07 1.14
N ALA A 273 5.97 -3.21 0.43
CA ALA A 273 6.55 -4.47 0.87
C ALA A 273 8.05 -4.63 0.55
N ASP A 274 8.73 -3.53 0.23
CA ASP A 274 10.14 -3.43 -0.17
C ASP A 274 10.50 -4.17 -1.47
N ARG A 275 9.55 -4.33 -2.39
CA ARG A 275 9.86 -4.88 -3.72
C ARG A 275 10.42 -3.78 -4.63
N SER A 276 11.39 -4.14 -5.47
CA SER A 276 12.02 -3.22 -6.43
C SER A 276 12.44 -3.95 -7.71
N CYS A 277 12.30 -3.28 -8.85
CA CYS A 277 12.79 -3.78 -10.13
C CYS A 277 14.33 -3.78 -10.24
N ASN A 278 15.03 -3.06 -9.35
CA ASN A 278 16.49 -3.02 -9.33
C ASN A 278 17.12 -4.20 -8.59
N ASP A 279 16.36 -4.91 -7.76
CA ASP A 279 16.80 -6.12 -7.06
C ASP A 279 15.94 -7.31 -7.46
N LEU A 280 16.50 -8.17 -8.33
CA LEU A 280 15.78 -9.35 -8.84
C LEU A 280 15.40 -10.36 -7.74
N SER A 281 16.07 -10.34 -6.59
CA SER A 281 15.72 -11.20 -5.45
C SER A 281 14.49 -10.70 -4.69
N GLN A 282 14.12 -9.43 -4.93
CA GLN A 282 12.96 -8.75 -4.39
C GLN A 282 12.10 -8.14 -5.50
N TYR A 283 12.00 -8.82 -6.65
CA TYR A 283 11.22 -8.32 -7.76
C TYR A 283 9.72 -8.25 -7.40
N PRO A 284 8.96 -7.26 -7.92
CA PRO A 284 7.52 -7.20 -7.72
C PRO A 284 6.82 -8.50 -8.15
N VAL A 285 5.80 -8.89 -7.39
CA VAL A 285 5.07 -10.15 -7.57
C VAL A 285 3.61 -9.85 -7.87
N PHE A 286 3.10 -10.50 -8.91
CA PHE A 286 1.70 -10.44 -9.34
C PHE A 286 1.11 -11.85 -9.41
N PRO A 287 -0.19 -12.03 -9.14
CA PRO A 287 -0.83 -13.34 -9.21
C PRO A 287 -0.93 -13.83 -10.66
N TRP A 288 -0.90 -15.15 -10.86
CA TRP A 288 -1.64 -15.74 -11.98
C TRP A 288 -3.13 -15.46 -11.83
N ILE A 289 -3.77 -14.86 -12.84
CA ILE A 289 -5.22 -14.59 -12.84
C ILE A 289 -5.98 -15.62 -13.66
N ILE A 290 -5.53 -15.91 -14.88
CA ILE A 290 -6.20 -16.83 -15.80
C ILE A 290 -5.73 -18.26 -15.50
N ALA A 291 -6.66 -19.21 -15.51
CA ALA A 291 -6.40 -20.64 -15.41
C ALA A 291 -6.58 -21.39 -16.75
N ASP A 292 -7.29 -20.79 -17.71
CA ASP A 292 -7.54 -21.38 -19.03
C ASP A 292 -6.62 -20.81 -20.11
N TYR A 293 -5.60 -21.59 -20.46
CA TYR A 293 -4.67 -21.33 -21.57
C TYR A 293 -4.85 -22.30 -22.74
N SER A 294 -5.98 -23.01 -22.79
CA SER A 294 -6.22 -24.12 -23.73
C SER A 294 -7.40 -23.90 -24.67
N SER A 295 -8.42 -23.15 -24.24
CA SER A 295 -9.60 -22.85 -25.06
C SER A 295 -9.30 -21.90 -26.22
N SER A 296 -10.16 -21.94 -27.24
CA SER A 296 -10.10 -21.03 -28.40
C SER A 296 -10.58 -19.61 -28.09
N GLU A 297 -11.40 -19.43 -27.06
CA GLU A 297 -11.92 -18.13 -26.64
C GLU A 297 -11.80 -17.99 -25.11
N LEU A 298 -11.51 -16.77 -24.65
CA LEU A 298 -11.37 -16.44 -23.23
C LEU A 298 -12.67 -15.80 -22.73
N ASP A 299 -13.41 -16.54 -21.90
CA ASP A 299 -14.70 -16.11 -21.36
C ASP A 299 -14.57 -15.65 -19.90
N LEU A 300 -14.44 -14.35 -19.70
CA LEU A 300 -14.29 -13.74 -18.36
C LEU A 300 -15.58 -13.76 -17.51
N THR A 301 -16.68 -14.32 -18.02
CA THR A 301 -17.91 -14.50 -17.23
C THR A 301 -17.94 -15.81 -16.46
N LYS A 302 -17.07 -16.77 -16.80
CA LYS A 302 -16.99 -18.08 -16.16
C LYS A 302 -15.98 -18.07 -15.01
N PRO A 303 -16.39 -18.45 -13.78
CA PRO A 303 -15.46 -18.60 -12.66
C PRO A 303 -14.31 -19.58 -12.94
N GLU A 304 -14.55 -20.61 -13.76
CA GLU A 304 -13.56 -21.64 -14.11
C GLU A 304 -12.38 -21.11 -14.94
N THR A 305 -12.56 -19.97 -15.61
CA THR A 305 -11.49 -19.29 -16.36
C THR A 305 -10.45 -18.67 -15.44
N PHE A 306 -10.80 -18.41 -14.18
CA PHE A 306 -9.94 -17.77 -13.21
C PHE A 306 -9.27 -18.78 -12.28
N ARG A 307 -8.07 -18.44 -11.84
CA ARG A 307 -7.41 -19.10 -10.73
C ARG A 307 -8.18 -18.85 -9.42
N ASP A 308 -8.23 -19.85 -8.55
CA ASP A 308 -8.57 -19.67 -7.14
C ASP A 308 -7.52 -18.81 -6.41
N LEU A 309 -7.84 -17.54 -6.18
CA LEU A 309 -6.95 -16.54 -5.54
C LEU A 309 -6.78 -16.76 -4.03
N SER A 310 -7.65 -17.56 -3.40
CA SER A 310 -7.54 -17.91 -1.99
C SER A 310 -6.41 -18.89 -1.67
N LYS A 311 -5.80 -19.48 -2.71
CA LYS A 311 -4.78 -20.54 -2.59
C LYS A 311 -3.45 -20.13 -3.22
N PRO A 312 -2.32 -20.50 -2.59
CA PRO A 312 -1.01 -20.39 -3.23
C PRO A 312 -0.91 -21.40 -4.40
N VAL A 313 0.00 -21.15 -5.35
CA VAL A 313 0.22 -22.01 -6.54
C VAL A 313 0.34 -23.48 -6.15
N GLY A 314 1.12 -23.76 -5.10
CA GLY A 314 1.38 -25.09 -4.58
C GLY A 314 0.13 -25.89 -4.16
N ALA A 315 -0.95 -25.19 -3.79
CA ALA A 315 -2.19 -25.78 -3.30
C ALA A 315 -3.29 -25.92 -4.37
N LEU A 316 -3.06 -25.44 -5.60
CA LEU A 316 -4.05 -25.52 -6.68
C LEU A 316 -4.25 -26.96 -7.18
N ASN A 317 -3.15 -27.73 -7.31
CA ASN A 317 -3.20 -29.15 -7.67
C ASN A 317 -3.25 -30.02 -6.39
N LYS A 318 -4.39 -30.70 -6.19
CA LYS A 318 -4.66 -31.52 -4.99
C LYS A 318 -3.69 -32.68 -4.81
N GLU A 319 -3.38 -33.41 -5.89
CA GLU A 319 -2.49 -34.59 -5.84
C GLU A 319 -1.05 -34.18 -5.53
N ARG A 320 -0.60 -33.05 -6.08
CA ARG A 320 0.70 -32.47 -5.70
C ARG A 320 0.71 -32.02 -4.24
N LEU A 321 -0.32 -31.32 -3.80
CA LEU A 321 -0.43 -30.82 -2.43
C LEU A 321 -0.36 -31.95 -1.40
N GLU A 322 -1.03 -33.08 -1.64
CA GLU A 322 -0.97 -34.25 -0.75
C GLU A 322 0.47 -34.74 -0.54
N ARG A 323 1.26 -34.83 -1.61
CA ARG A 323 2.68 -35.22 -1.54
C ARG A 323 3.50 -34.22 -0.74
N LEU A 324 3.26 -32.91 -0.91
CA LEU A 324 3.93 -31.85 -0.14
C LEU A 324 3.58 -31.92 1.34
N LEU A 325 2.31 -32.18 1.67
CA LEU A 325 1.85 -32.29 3.05
C LEU A 325 2.40 -33.53 3.77
N ILE A 326 2.57 -34.66 3.05
CA ILE A 326 3.26 -35.84 3.61
C ILE A 326 4.70 -35.47 3.99
N ARG A 327 5.45 -34.86 3.05
CA ARG A 327 6.82 -34.39 3.33
C ARG A 327 6.88 -33.41 4.51
N TYR A 328 5.95 -32.45 4.55
CA TYR A 328 5.86 -31.46 5.63
C TYR A 328 5.68 -32.11 7.01
N ARG A 329 4.84 -33.13 7.10
CA ARG A 329 4.58 -33.85 8.37
C ARG A 329 5.82 -34.60 8.85
N GLU A 330 6.55 -35.22 7.93
CA GLU A 330 7.76 -36.04 8.21
C GLU A 330 9.02 -35.19 8.46
N MET A 331 9.04 -33.93 8.03
CA MET A 331 10.19 -33.03 8.17
C MET A 331 10.46 -32.64 9.64
N PRO A 332 11.73 -32.57 10.08
CA PRO A 332 12.08 -31.99 11.37
C PRO A 332 11.89 -30.46 11.36
N GLU A 333 11.82 -29.85 12.54
CA GLU A 333 11.78 -28.38 12.62
C GLU A 333 13.11 -27.76 12.18
N PRO A 334 13.10 -26.60 11.49
CA PRO A 334 11.93 -25.83 11.08
C PRO A 334 11.24 -26.38 9.81
N LYS A 335 9.92 -26.60 9.89
CA LYS A 335 9.14 -27.17 8.77
C LYS A 335 8.76 -26.16 7.70
N PHE A 336 8.74 -26.61 6.44
CA PHE A 336 8.22 -25.82 5.31
C PHE A 336 7.54 -26.70 4.25
N MET A 337 6.56 -26.14 3.57
CA MET A 337 5.85 -26.81 2.47
C MET A 337 6.56 -26.60 1.13
N TYR A 338 7.15 -25.42 0.93
CA TYR A 338 7.79 -25.03 -0.34
C TYR A 338 9.27 -24.72 -0.14
N GLY A 339 10.13 -25.53 -0.77
CA GLY A 339 11.59 -25.29 -0.78
C GLY A 339 12.04 -24.27 -1.82
N SER A 340 11.16 -23.96 -2.78
CA SER A 340 11.37 -22.92 -3.81
C SER A 340 10.36 -21.81 -3.58
N HIS A 341 10.81 -20.57 -3.69
CA HIS A 341 9.97 -19.39 -3.48
C HIS A 341 9.25 -18.97 -4.76
N TYR A 342 8.06 -18.39 -4.69
CA TYR A 342 7.27 -17.99 -5.88
C TYR A 342 7.89 -16.85 -6.70
N SER A 343 8.85 -16.12 -6.13
CA SER A 343 9.60 -15.05 -6.79
C SER A 343 11.08 -15.20 -6.47
N SER A 344 11.90 -15.44 -7.49
CA SER A 344 13.34 -15.59 -7.39
C SER A 344 14.01 -14.96 -8.61
N PRO A 345 15.30 -14.58 -8.54
CA PRO A 345 16.00 -14.04 -9.70
C PRO A 345 15.93 -14.96 -10.92
N GLY A 346 16.06 -16.27 -10.72
CA GLY A 346 15.96 -17.26 -11.80
C GLY A 346 14.58 -17.26 -12.46
N TYR A 347 13.50 -17.06 -11.70
CA TYR A 347 12.14 -17.01 -12.23
C TYR A 347 11.83 -15.71 -12.96
N VAL A 348 12.31 -14.59 -12.44
CA VAL A 348 12.17 -13.29 -13.11
C VAL A 348 12.90 -13.31 -14.45
N LEU A 349 14.14 -13.81 -14.47
CA LEU A 349 14.92 -13.93 -15.69
C LEU A 349 14.38 -14.98 -16.65
N PHE A 350 13.75 -16.05 -16.14
CA PHE A 350 13.04 -17.01 -16.97
C PHE A 350 12.01 -16.31 -17.87
N TYR A 351 11.21 -15.39 -17.33
CA TYR A 351 10.28 -14.57 -18.12
C TYR A 351 10.99 -13.54 -19.00
N LEU A 352 12.01 -12.87 -18.45
CA LEU A 352 12.67 -11.73 -19.10
C LEU A 352 13.82 -12.09 -20.05
N VAL A 353 14.09 -13.37 -20.32
CA VAL A 353 15.24 -13.83 -21.12
C VAL A 353 15.36 -13.15 -22.49
N ARG A 354 14.24 -12.74 -23.11
CA ARG A 354 14.20 -12.07 -24.42
C ARG A 354 14.47 -10.56 -24.35
N VAL A 355 14.24 -9.93 -23.20
CA VAL A 355 14.47 -8.49 -22.98
C VAL A 355 15.81 -8.24 -22.29
N ALA A 356 16.25 -9.19 -21.47
CA ALA A 356 17.44 -9.07 -20.63
C ALA A 356 18.35 -10.32 -20.71
N PRO A 357 18.77 -10.72 -21.92
CA PRO A 357 19.56 -11.95 -22.12
C PRO A 357 20.89 -11.94 -21.37
N GLU A 358 21.50 -10.77 -21.16
CA GLU A 358 22.76 -10.61 -20.43
C GLU A 358 22.67 -11.11 -18.98
N TYR A 359 21.56 -10.87 -18.30
CA TYR A 359 21.33 -11.34 -16.93
C TYR A 359 21.13 -12.85 -16.89
N MET A 360 20.42 -13.43 -17.86
CA MET A 360 20.27 -14.88 -17.97
C MET A 360 21.62 -15.57 -18.24
N LEU A 361 22.39 -15.05 -19.19
CA LEU A 361 23.71 -15.58 -19.54
C LEU A 361 24.65 -15.54 -18.34
N CYS A 362 24.60 -14.47 -17.54
CA CYS A 362 25.33 -14.41 -16.29
C CYS A 362 24.97 -15.55 -15.33
N LEU A 363 23.66 -15.72 -15.06
CA LEU A 363 23.17 -16.73 -14.12
C LEU A 363 23.56 -18.16 -14.56
N GLN A 364 23.68 -18.39 -15.87
CA GLN A 364 23.92 -19.70 -16.49
C GLN A 364 25.34 -19.85 -17.08
N ASN A 365 26.34 -19.14 -16.54
CA ASN A 365 27.75 -19.28 -16.91
C ASN A 365 28.04 -19.11 -18.43
N GLY A 366 27.38 -18.15 -19.06
CA GLY A 366 27.59 -17.74 -20.45
C GLY A 366 26.85 -18.56 -21.50
N LYS A 367 25.91 -19.43 -21.10
CA LYS A 367 25.03 -20.17 -22.02
C LYS A 367 23.58 -20.02 -21.62
N PHE A 368 22.66 -20.08 -22.58
CA PHE A 368 21.24 -20.21 -22.25
C PHE A 368 20.96 -21.59 -21.64
N ASP A 369 19.88 -21.67 -20.85
CA ASP A 369 19.44 -22.94 -20.26
C ASP A 369 18.97 -23.93 -21.35
N HIS A 370 18.76 -25.18 -20.97
CA HIS A 370 18.20 -26.20 -21.84
C HIS A 370 16.88 -25.70 -22.45
N PRO A 371 16.66 -25.83 -23.78
CA PRO A 371 15.48 -25.27 -24.46
C PRO A 371 14.14 -25.69 -23.84
N ASP A 372 14.00 -26.95 -23.40
CA ASP A 372 12.78 -27.45 -22.71
C ASP A 372 12.56 -26.87 -21.29
N ARG A 373 13.54 -26.18 -20.71
CA ARG A 373 13.42 -25.49 -19.41
C ARG A 373 13.30 -23.98 -19.52
N MET A 374 13.37 -23.45 -20.75
CA MET A 374 13.23 -22.03 -21.01
C MET A 374 11.76 -21.64 -21.19
N PHE A 375 11.49 -20.35 -21.03
CA PHE A 375 10.16 -19.81 -21.24
C PHE A 375 9.80 -19.85 -22.72
N ASN A 376 9.07 -20.89 -23.12
CA ASN A 376 8.71 -21.18 -24.50
C ASN A 376 7.20 -21.02 -24.76
N SER A 377 6.34 -21.31 -23.79
CA SER A 377 4.88 -21.35 -23.92
C SER A 377 4.22 -20.95 -22.60
N ILE A 378 3.18 -20.12 -22.69
CA ILE A 378 2.40 -19.69 -21.52
C ILE A 378 1.62 -20.87 -20.94
N ALA A 379 0.96 -21.65 -21.81
CA ALA A 379 0.18 -22.81 -21.40
C ALA A 379 1.04 -23.90 -20.75
N GLU A 380 2.22 -24.17 -21.31
CA GLU A 380 3.16 -25.14 -20.73
C GLU A 380 3.71 -24.65 -19.39
N THR A 381 4.03 -23.35 -19.28
CA THR A 381 4.50 -22.75 -18.03
C THR A 381 3.45 -22.86 -16.93
N TRP A 382 2.19 -22.51 -17.20
CA TRP A 382 1.10 -22.65 -16.24
C TRP A 382 0.94 -24.11 -15.78
N LYS A 383 0.95 -25.06 -16.72
CA LYS A 383 0.89 -26.49 -16.41
C LYS A 383 2.07 -26.94 -15.54
N ASN A 384 3.28 -26.50 -15.84
CA ASN A 384 4.47 -26.81 -15.04
C ASN A 384 4.37 -26.23 -13.63
N CYS A 385 3.79 -25.03 -13.45
CA CYS A 385 3.52 -24.47 -12.13
C CYS A 385 2.48 -25.26 -11.33
N LEU A 386 1.65 -26.09 -11.97
CA LEU A 386 0.66 -26.96 -11.29
C LEU A 386 1.21 -28.37 -11.02
N ASP A 387 1.98 -28.92 -11.94
CA ASP A 387 2.42 -30.33 -11.91
C ASP A 387 3.87 -30.50 -11.41
N GLY A 388 4.70 -29.48 -11.61
CA GLY A 388 6.12 -29.49 -11.25
C GLY A 388 6.34 -29.64 -9.75
N ALA A 389 7.31 -30.47 -9.37
CA ALA A 389 7.60 -30.81 -7.97
C ALA A 389 8.15 -29.63 -7.14
N THR A 390 8.83 -28.69 -7.82
CA THR A 390 9.51 -27.54 -7.20
C THR A 390 9.17 -26.22 -7.91
N ASP A 391 8.09 -26.21 -8.69
CA ASP A 391 7.71 -25.07 -9.53
C ASP A 391 6.45 -24.40 -8.96
N PHE A 392 6.66 -23.28 -8.27
CA PHE A 392 5.62 -22.53 -7.57
C PHE A 392 5.59 -21.06 -7.99
N LYS A 393 6.05 -20.75 -9.21
CA LYS A 393 6.21 -19.37 -9.71
C LYS A 393 4.88 -18.62 -9.72
N GLU A 394 4.90 -17.39 -9.19
CA GLU A 394 3.89 -16.39 -9.51
C GLU A 394 4.36 -15.55 -10.71
N LEU A 395 3.55 -14.58 -11.14
CA LEU A 395 3.83 -13.71 -12.26
C LEU A 395 4.58 -12.44 -11.84
N ILE A 396 5.05 -11.71 -12.86
CA ILE A 396 5.67 -10.39 -12.76
C ILE A 396 4.71 -9.33 -13.35
N PRO A 397 4.87 -8.04 -13.01
CA PRO A 397 3.98 -6.96 -13.50
C PRO A 397 3.84 -6.92 -15.02
N GLU A 398 4.88 -7.31 -15.77
CA GLU A 398 4.93 -7.24 -17.24
C GLU A 398 3.81 -8.03 -17.94
N PHE A 399 3.22 -9.04 -17.28
CA PHE A 399 2.05 -9.75 -17.81
C PHE A 399 0.76 -8.91 -17.84
N TYR A 400 0.76 -7.75 -17.20
CA TYR A 400 -0.37 -6.83 -17.07
C TYR A 400 0.00 -5.41 -17.52
N GLU A 401 1.08 -5.27 -18.28
CA GLU A 401 1.54 -4.00 -18.84
C GLU A 401 1.33 -3.97 -20.36
N ASN A 402 1.69 -2.85 -20.99
CA ASN A 402 1.52 -2.65 -22.44
C ASN A 402 2.76 -3.07 -23.26
N ASP A 403 3.88 -3.42 -22.62
CA ASP A 403 5.13 -3.76 -23.31
C ASP A 403 5.25 -5.29 -23.54
N SER A 404 4.92 -5.73 -24.75
CA SER A 404 4.98 -7.15 -25.16
C SER A 404 6.38 -7.65 -25.52
N SER A 405 7.43 -6.83 -25.36
CA SER A 405 8.78 -7.18 -25.81
C SER A 405 9.38 -8.42 -25.16
N PHE A 406 8.96 -8.79 -23.94
CA PHE A 406 9.43 -10.00 -23.26
C PHE A 406 8.87 -11.31 -23.86
N LEU A 407 7.79 -11.24 -24.63
CA LEU A 407 7.20 -12.37 -25.35
C LEU A 407 7.82 -12.57 -26.74
N LEU A 408 8.51 -11.55 -27.26
CA LEU A 408 9.00 -11.52 -28.64
C LEU A 408 10.53 -11.59 -28.69
N ASN A 409 11.07 -12.50 -29.49
CA ASN A 409 12.51 -12.64 -29.72
C ASN A 409 13.03 -11.59 -30.73
N SER A 410 12.83 -10.31 -30.41
CA SER A 410 13.21 -9.19 -31.28
C SER A 410 14.72 -9.11 -31.55
N LEU A 411 15.53 -9.63 -30.62
CA LEU A 411 17.00 -9.67 -30.73
C LEU A 411 17.51 -10.88 -31.55
N LYS A 412 16.62 -11.77 -32.01
CA LYS A 412 16.97 -12.99 -32.75
C LYS A 412 18.00 -13.85 -32.00
N LEU A 413 17.78 -14.03 -30.70
CA LEU A 413 18.62 -14.86 -29.84
C LEU A 413 18.55 -16.32 -30.29
N ASP A 414 19.68 -17.02 -30.23
CA ASP A 414 19.72 -18.47 -30.41
C ASP A 414 19.37 -19.18 -29.11
N LEU A 415 18.09 -19.53 -28.98
CA LEU A 415 17.51 -20.21 -27.82
C LEU A 415 17.47 -21.75 -28.00
N GLY A 416 18.10 -22.27 -29.06
CA GLY A 416 18.19 -23.71 -29.31
C GLY A 416 16.88 -24.38 -29.76
N LYS A 417 16.87 -25.72 -29.67
CA LYS A 417 15.75 -26.57 -30.07
C LYS A 417 15.35 -27.49 -28.93
N THR A 418 14.05 -27.63 -28.71
CA THR A 418 13.48 -28.59 -27.75
C THR A 418 13.80 -30.03 -28.17
N GLN A 419 13.61 -30.99 -27.26
CA GLN A 419 13.76 -32.41 -27.58
C GLN A 419 12.83 -32.86 -28.72
N GLY A 420 11.67 -32.21 -28.86
CA GLY A 420 10.74 -32.40 -29.98
C GLY A 420 11.19 -31.77 -31.31
N GLY A 421 12.37 -31.14 -31.36
CA GLY A 421 12.92 -30.50 -32.55
C GLY A 421 12.37 -29.11 -32.86
N LYS A 422 11.48 -28.57 -32.02
CA LYS A 422 10.90 -27.23 -32.19
C LYS A 422 11.93 -26.16 -31.80
N ILE A 423 12.09 -25.16 -32.64
CA ILE A 423 12.97 -24.02 -32.36
C ILE A 423 12.30 -23.15 -31.30
N VAL A 424 13.05 -22.76 -30.27
CA VAL A 424 12.59 -21.78 -29.28
C VAL A 424 12.81 -20.39 -29.87
N ASP A 425 11.74 -19.61 -30.04
CA ASP A 425 11.79 -18.26 -30.62
C ASP A 425 10.85 -17.32 -29.84
N ASN A 426 9.81 -16.76 -30.46
CA ASN A 426 8.73 -16.09 -29.73
C ASN A 426 8.03 -17.06 -28.76
N VAL A 427 7.48 -16.52 -27.68
CA VAL A 427 6.68 -17.29 -26.73
C VAL A 427 5.39 -17.73 -27.39
N GLU A 428 5.02 -18.99 -27.22
CA GLU A 428 3.77 -19.55 -27.70
C GLU A 428 2.62 -19.06 -26.82
N LEU A 429 1.69 -18.39 -27.49
CA LEU A 429 0.51 -17.79 -26.87
C LEU A 429 -0.65 -18.80 -26.84
N PRO A 430 -1.58 -18.66 -25.90
CA PRO A 430 -2.79 -19.48 -25.87
C PRO A 430 -3.66 -19.24 -27.11
N PRO A 431 -4.52 -20.21 -27.51
CA PRO A 431 -5.28 -20.12 -28.76
C PRO A 431 -6.24 -18.94 -28.84
N TRP A 432 -6.67 -18.41 -27.70
CA TRP A 432 -7.54 -17.24 -27.61
C TRP A 432 -6.84 -15.89 -27.82
N ALA A 433 -5.50 -15.86 -27.92
CA ALA A 433 -4.73 -14.64 -28.18
C ALA A 433 -4.24 -14.62 -29.63
N SER A 434 -4.52 -13.55 -30.38
CA SER A 434 -4.05 -13.41 -31.77
C SER A 434 -2.56 -13.09 -31.85
N ASP A 435 -2.08 -12.24 -30.95
CA ASP A 435 -0.70 -11.80 -30.85
C ASP A 435 -0.37 -11.40 -29.40
N ALA A 436 0.88 -10.96 -29.19
CA ALA A 436 1.39 -10.65 -27.86
C ALA A 436 0.73 -9.41 -27.23
N GLU A 437 0.25 -8.46 -28.02
CA GLU A 437 -0.45 -7.27 -27.51
C GLU A 437 -1.87 -7.64 -27.10
N ASP A 438 -2.59 -8.41 -27.91
CA ASP A 438 -3.93 -8.94 -27.59
C ASP A 438 -3.89 -9.85 -26.34
N PHE A 439 -2.84 -10.66 -26.18
CA PHE A 439 -2.61 -11.44 -24.97
C PHE A 439 -2.52 -10.56 -23.71
N LEU A 440 -1.74 -9.48 -23.76
CA LEU A 440 -1.56 -8.58 -22.62
C LEU A 440 -2.82 -7.79 -22.33
N GLN A 441 -3.53 -7.30 -23.36
CA GLN A 441 -4.81 -6.60 -23.17
C GLN A 441 -5.84 -7.50 -22.48
N LYS A 442 -6.00 -8.76 -22.93
CA LYS A 442 -6.90 -9.73 -22.29
C LYS A 442 -6.47 -10.09 -20.87
N SER A 443 -5.16 -10.10 -20.61
CA SER A 443 -4.63 -10.32 -19.25
C SER A 443 -4.93 -9.16 -18.32
N GLN A 444 -4.83 -7.92 -18.81
CA GLN A 444 -5.24 -6.71 -18.09
C GLN A 444 -6.75 -6.71 -17.83
N ASP A 445 -7.56 -7.02 -18.83
CA ASP A 445 -9.03 -7.11 -18.71
C ASP A 445 -9.42 -8.18 -17.68
N ALA A 446 -8.71 -9.31 -17.65
CA ALA A 446 -8.91 -10.34 -16.64
C ALA A 446 -8.54 -9.85 -15.23
N LEU A 447 -7.40 -9.16 -15.05
CA LEU A 447 -6.97 -8.60 -13.76
C LEU A 447 -7.95 -7.55 -13.23
N GLU A 448 -8.48 -6.69 -14.10
CA GLU A 448 -9.44 -5.63 -13.74
C GLU A 448 -10.90 -6.12 -13.76
N SER A 449 -11.13 -7.40 -14.04
CA SER A 449 -12.46 -8.00 -14.06
C SER A 449 -13.16 -7.91 -12.70
N GLN A 450 -14.49 -8.03 -12.74
CA GLN A 450 -15.30 -8.05 -11.53
C GLN A 450 -14.92 -9.23 -10.62
N TYR A 451 -14.72 -10.43 -11.19
CA TYR A 451 -14.35 -11.62 -10.43
C TYR A 451 -13.07 -11.40 -9.63
N VAL A 452 -12.01 -10.89 -10.27
CA VAL A 452 -10.75 -10.60 -9.59
C VAL A 452 -10.92 -9.51 -8.55
N SER A 453 -11.65 -8.43 -8.85
CA SER A 453 -11.94 -7.37 -7.87
C SER A 453 -12.63 -7.89 -6.60
N GLU A 454 -13.49 -8.92 -6.71
CA GLU A 454 -14.15 -9.55 -5.56
C GLU A 454 -13.19 -10.42 -4.74
N HIS A 455 -12.21 -11.08 -5.36
CA HIS A 455 -11.37 -12.11 -4.72
C HIS A 455 -9.91 -11.73 -4.51
N LEU A 456 -9.41 -10.61 -5.05
CA LEU A 456 -7.99 -10.24 -4.99
C LEU A 456 -7.46 -10.06 -3.56
N HIS A 457 -8.32 -9.60 -2.64
CA HIS A 457 -8.00 -9.48 -1.21
C HIS A 457 -7.52 -10.81 -0.60
N GLU A 458 -8.02 -11.95 -1.08
CA GLU A 458 -7.64 -13.28 -0.58
C GLU A 458 -6.20 -13.65 -0.98
N TRP A 459 -5.76 -13.24 -2.17
CA TRP A 459 -4.36 -13.42 -2.60
C TRP A 459 -3.43 -12.45 -1.88
N ILE A 460 -3.88 -11.21 -1.65
CA ILE A 460 -3.14 -10.22 -0.84
C ILE A 460 -2.91 -10.78 0.58
N ASP A 461 -3.89 -11.48 1.17
CA ASP A 461 -3.72 -12.13 2.48
C ASP A 461 -2.58 -13.16 2.50
N LEU A 462 -2.38 -13.89 1.40
CA LEU A 462 -1.29 -14.88 1.27
C LEU A 462 0.08 -14.22 1.14
N VAL A 463 0.18 -13.15 0.35
CA VAL A 463 1.47 -12.57 -0.05
C VAL A 463 1.91 -11.43 0.87
N PHE A 464 1.00 -10.55 1.27
CA PHE A 464 1.29 -9.36 2.09
C PHE A 464 0.55 -9.34 3.44
N GLY A 465 -0.48 -10.17 3.59
CA GLY A 465 -1.39 -10.11 4.74
C GLY A 465 -1.19 -11.21 5.78
N TYR A 466 -2.26 -11.52 6.49
CA TYR A 466 -2.19 -12.29 7.73
C TYR A 466 -1.91 -13.79 7.50
N LYS A 467 -2.12 -14.32 6.29
CA LYS A 467 -1.82 -15.72 5.89
C LYS A 467 -0.38 -15.92 5.39
N GLN A 468 0.48 -14.91 5.50
CA GLN A 468 1.88 -15.00 5.09
C GLN A 468 2.73 -15.86 6.06
N LYS A 469 2.42 -15.81 7.37
CA LYS A 469 3.18 -16.51 8.43
C LYS A 469 2.30 -17.03 9.56
N GLY A 470 2.86 -17.87 10.43
CA GLY A 470 2.17 -18.41 11.60
C GLY A 470 1.12 -19.47 11.28
N ASN A 471 0.17 -19.68 12.19
CA ASN A 471 -0.84 -20.74 12.07
C ASN A 471 -1.76 -20.56 10.86
N GLU A 472 -2.06 -19.31 10.50
CA GLU A 472 -2.89 -18.98 9.34
C GLU A 472 -2.20 -19.35 8.02
N ALA A 473 -0.87 -19.19 7.93
CA ALA A 473 -0.10 -19.68 6.80
C ALA A 473 -0.13 -21.22 6.72
N ILE A 474 -0.08 -21.93 7.85
CA ILE A 474 -0.20 -23.40 7.86
C ILE A 474 -1.59 -23.83 7.39
N ALA A 475 -2.65 -23.18 7.88
CA ALA A 475 -4.03 -23.46 7.49
C ALA A 475 -4.26 -23.20 5.99
N ALA A 476 -3.68 -22.11 5.46
CA ALA A 476 -3.73 -21.75 4.04
C ALA A 476 -2.72 -22.50 3.17
N GLN A 477 -1.91 -23.40 3.76
CA GLN A 477 -0.86 -24.16 3.07
C GLN A 477 0.17 -23.25 2.37
N ASN A 478 0.60 -22.19 3.03
CA ASN A 478 1.40 -21.09 2.48
C ASN A 478 2.77 -20.92 3.17
N VAL A 479 3.44 -22.02 3.52
CA VAL A 479 4.69 -22.00 4.31
C VAL A 479 5.91 -22.25 3.43
N PHE A 480 6.77 -21.25 3.28
CA PHE A 480 8.01 -21.29 2.51
C PHE A 480 9.22 -21.63 3.39
N HIS A 481 10.38 -21.81 2.77
CA HIS A 481 11.62 -22.07 3.48
C HIS A 481 11.94 -20.93 4.47
N PRO A 482 12.39 -21.21 5.72
CA PRO A 482 12.60 -20.19 6.76
C PRO A 482 13.52 -19.03 6.35
N LEU A 483 14.56 -19.31 5.56
CA LEU A 483 15.49 -18.29 5.06
C LEU A 483 14.86 -17.25 4.12
N THR A 484 13.66 -17.50 3.62
CA THR A 484 12.95 -16.53 2.76
C THR A 484 12.29 -15.41 3.59
N TYR A 485 12.08 -15.62 4.89
CA TYR A 485 11.37 -14.67 5.76
C TYR A 485 12.33 -13.73 6.48
N GLU A 486 11.91 -12.48 6.61
CA GLU A 486 12.58 -11.50 7.46
C GLU A 486 12.69 -12.00 8.91
N GLY A 487 13.88 -11.90 9.49
CA GLY A 487 14.16 -12.40 10.84
C GLY A 487 14.22 -13.93 10.94
N GLY A 488 14.14 -14.67 9.83
CA GLY A 488 14.26 -16.14 9.83
C GLY A 488 15.63 -16.64 10.29
N VAL A 489 16.69 -15.85 10.05
CA VAL A 489 18.05 -16.07 10.58
C VAL A 489 18.66 -14.72 10.95
N ASP A 490 19.27 -14.64 12.15
CA ASP A 490 20.07 -13.49 12.53
C ASP A 490 21.49 -13.61 11.96
N LEU A 491 21.69 -13.00 10.80
CA LEU A 491 23.00 -13.00 10.13
C LEU A 491 24.10 -12.37 11.00
N ASN A 492 23.78 -11.43 11.89
CA ASN A 492 24.76 -10.73 12.72
C ASN A 492 25.27 -11.59 13.88
N SER A 493 24.53 -12.64 14.25
CA SER A 493 24.96 -13.62 15.25
C SER A 493 26.02 -14.61 14.70
N ILE A 494 26.16 -14.70 13.38
CA ILE A 494 27.03 -15.69 12.73
C ILE A 494 28.47 -15.17 12.73
N MET A 495 29.34 -15.87 13.47
CA MET A 495 30.75 -15.50 13.61
C MET A 495 31.62 -16.00 12.45
N ASP A 496 31.24 -17.10 11.79
CA ASP A 496 31.99 -17.62 10.63
C ASP A 496 31.63 -16.83 9.35
N PRO A 497 32.60 -16.13 8.73
CA PRO A 497 32.36 -15.40 7.49
C PRO A 497 31.87 -16.30 6.35
N ASN A 498 32.33 -17.55 6.27
CA ASN A 498 31.96 -18.44 5.17
C ASN A 498 30.50 -18.88 5.27
N GLU A 499 30.07 -19.27 6.47
CA GLU A 499 28.67 -19.59 6.76
C GLU A 499 27.76 -18.40 6.49
N ARG A 500 28.15 -17.20 6.92
CA ARG A 500 27.40 -15.96 6.67
C ARG A 500 27.24 -15.70 5.17
N VAL A 501 28.31 -15.84 4.39
CA VAL A 501 28.28 -15.67 2.92
C VAL A 501 27.41 -16.73 2.26
N ALA A 502 27.48 -17.99 2.71
CA ALA A 502 26.66 -19.08 2.16
C ALA A 502 25.16 -18.82 2.37
N LEU A 503 24.77 -18.40 3.57
CA LEU A 503 23.37 -18.07 3.88
C LEU A 503 22.87 -16.84 3.14
N LEU A 504 23.69 -15.77 3.05
CA LEU A 504 23.38 -14.60 2.24
C LEU A 504 23.18 -14.96 0.77
N THR A 505 24.04 -15.82 0.22
CA THR A 505 23.92 -16.31 -1.16
C THR A 505 22.60 -17.05 -1.34
N GLN A 506 22.24 -17.92 -0.40
CA GLN A 506 20.96 -18.62 -0.46
C GLN A 506 19.75 -17.67 -0.42
N ILE A 507 19.78 -16.63 0.42
CA ILE A 507 18.72 -15.61 0.50
C ILE A 507 18.58 -14.87 -0.84
N LEU A 508 19.69 -14.49 -1.46
CA LEU A 508 19.70 -13.72 -2.70
C LEU A 508 19.32 -14.57 -3.93
N GLU A 509 19.70 -15.84 -3.97
CA GLU A 509 19.45 -16.72 -5.12
C GLU A 509 18.07 -17.39 -5.10
N PHE A 510 17.55 -17.74 -3.92
CA PHE A 510 16.31 -18.53 -3.80
C PHE A 510 15.06 -17.70 -3.49
N GLY A 511 15.18 -16.38 -3.49
CA GLY A 511 14.06 -15.44 -3.38
C GLY A 511 13.72 -15.05 -1.94
N GLN A 512 13.08 -13.89 -1.81
CA GLN A 512 12.72 -13.29 -0.52
C GLN A 512 11.21 -13.08 -0.44
N THR A 513 10.62 -13.39 0.72
CA THR A 513 9.21 -13.11 1.02
C THR A 513 9.02 -11.59 1.21
N PRO A 514 7.99 -10.95 0.63
CA PRO A 514 7.74 -9.52 0.82
C PRO A 514 7.50 -9.18 2.30
N LYS A 515 7.66 -7.91 2.67
CA LYS A 515 7.33 -7.47 4.03
C LYS A 515 5.84 -7.69 4.28
N GLN A 516 5.49 -8.25 5.44
CA GLN A 516 4.09 -8.33 5.85
C GLN A 516 3.56 -6.93 6.12
N LEU A 517 2.50 -6.55 5.42
CA LEU A 517 1.85 -5.24 5.54
C LEU A 517 0.64 -5.31 6.48
N PHE A 518 -0.07 -6.45 6.50
CA PHE A 518 -1.33 -6.59 7.23
C PHE A 518 -1.33 -7.82 8.12
N THR A 519 -1.94 -7.69 9.29
CA THR A 519 -2.06 -8.75 10.31
C THR A 519 -3.50 -9.20 10.55
N ILE A 520 -4.46 -8.55 9.89
CA ILE A 520 -5.90 -8.80 9.96
C ILE A 520 -6.36 -9.11 8.52
N PRO A 521 -7.46 -9.87 8.31
CA PRO A 521 -7.98 -10.14 6.98
C PRO A 521 -8.17 -8.88 6.13
N HIS A 522 -7.64 -8.93 4.91
CA HIS A 522 -7.69 -7.81 3.99
C HIS A 522 -9.15 -7.50 3.58
N PRO A 523 -9.60 -6.24 3.67
CA PRO A 523 -10.91 -5.84 3.21
C PRO A 523 -11.14 -6.14 1.73
N ARG A 524 -12.35 -6.56 1.38
CA ARG A 524 -12.77 -6.75 -0.01
C ARG A 524 -12.99 -5.42 -0.73
N ARG A 525 -12.82 -5.40 -2.06
CA ARG A 525 -13.15 -4.21 -2.87
C ARG A 525 -14.65 -3.92 -2.84
N ILE A 526 -15.02 -2.64 -2.76
CA ILE A 526 -16.42 -2.21 -2.76
C ILE A 526 -16.88 -2.08 -4.21
N ILE A 527 -17.76 -2.98 -4.62
CA ILE A 527 -18.38 -2.92 -5.94
C ILE A 527 -19.73 -2.21 -5.80
N PRO A 528 -19.99 -1.14 -6.59
CA PRO A 528 -21.33 -0.58 -6.69
C PRO A 528 -22.23 -1.61 -7.37
N LYS A 529 -23.04 -2.31 -6.57
CA LYS A 529 -24.18 -3.04 -7.11
C LYS A 529 -25.17 -1.99 -7.60
N PHE A 530 -25.36 -1.84 -8.91
CA PHE A 530 -26.51 -1.12 -9.45
C PHE A 530 -27.77 -1.78 -8.89
N LYS A 531 -28.34 -1.19 -7.82
CA LYS A 531 -29.64 -1.61 -7.30
C LYS A 531 -30.70 -1.01 -8.22
N SER A 532 -31.21 -1.81 -9.15
CA SER A 532 -32.52 -1.55 -9.72
C SER A 532 -33.54 -1.71 -8.59
N PHE A 533 -34.00 -0.60 -8.02
CA PHE A 533 -35.09 -0.63 -7.05
C PHE A 533 -36.34 -1.20 -7.72
N PRO A 534 -36.98 -2.26 -7.16
CA PRO A 534 -38.31 -2.63 -7.57
C PRO A 534 -39.26 -1.52 -7.13
N ARG A 535 -39.88 -0.86 -8.10
CA ARG A 535 -40.96 0.11 -7.90
C ARG A 535 -42.08 -0.60 -7.13
N ALA A 536 -42.19 -0.34 -5.83
CA ALA A 536 -43.34 -0.80 -5.06
C ALA A 536 -44.59 -0.16 -5.67
N SER A 537 -45.53 -1.01 -6.07
CA SER A 537 -46.79 -0.66 -6.72
C SER A 537 -47.60 0.29 -5.84
N SER A 538 -47.77 1.54 -6.29
CA SER A 538 -48.80 2.44 -5.78
C SER A 538 -50.17 1.91 -6.20
N HIS A 539 -51.00 1.56 -5.22
CA HIS A 539 -52.42 1.33 -5.44
C HIS A 539 -53.10 2.66 -5.80
N ASP A 540 -53.69 2.70 -6.99
CA ASP A 540 -54.54 3.77 -7.47
C ASP A 540 -55.80 3.93 -6.59
N PHE A 541 -55.99 5.13 -6.04
CA PHE A 541 -57.31 5.64 -5.68
C PHE A 541 -57.55 6.93 -6.46
N SER A 542 -58.42 6.83 -7.47
CA SER A 542 -58.92 7.93 -8.28
C SER A 542 -60.07 8.66 -7.58
N MET A 543 -60.05 9.99 -7.53
CA MET A 543 -61.25 10.88 -7.54
C MET A 543 -60.86 12.35 -7.88
N PRO A 544 -61.80 13.21 -8.32
CA PRO A 544 -61.67 13.94 -9.58
C PRO A 544 -61.21 15.41 -9.48
N GLU A 545 -60.78 15.90 -10.64
CA GLU A 545 -60.29 17.24 -10.96
C GLU A 545 -61.17 18.41 -10.48
N SER A 546 -60.49 19.48 -10.04
CA SER A 546 -60.99 20.86 -10.17
C SER A 546 -59.81 21.80 -10.49
N PRO A 547 -60.01 22.88 -11.28
CA PRO A 547 -58.90 23.63 -11.86
C PRO A 547 -58.57 24.88 -11.04
N VAL A 548 -57.31 25.03 -10.60
CA VAL A 548 -56.78 26.29 -10.06
C VAL A 548 -55.35 26.52 -10.55
N SER A 549 -55.11 27.78 -10.93
CA SER A 549 -54.02 28.44 -11.66
C SER A 549 -52.58 28.23 -11.12
N PRO A 550 -51.53 28.52 -11.92
CA PRO A 550 -50.15 28.15 -11.62
C PRO A 550 -49.54 29.09 -10.57
N GLY A 551 -49.39 28.57 -9.35
CA GLY A 551 -48.56 29.14 -8.29
C GLY A 551 -47.36 28.25 -8.08
N GLU A 552 -46.19 28.87 -7.94
CA GLU A 552 -44.87 28.27 -7.73
C GLU A 552 -44.86 27.25 -6.59
N GLU A 553 -44.93 25.97 -6.93
CA GLU A 553 -44.44 24.88 -6.07
C GLU A 553 -43.59 23.96 -6.94
N SER A 554 -42.30 24.27 -7.07
CA SER A 554 -41.35 23.28 -7.58
C SER A 554 -41.19 22.21 -6.51
N PHE A 555 -41.91 21.10 -6.71
CA PHE A 555 -41.47 19.78 -6.29
C PHE A 555 -40.05 19.56 -6.87
N GLU A 556 -39.04 20.03 -6.17
CA GLU A 556 -37.66 19.63 -6.41
C GLU A 556 -37.52 18.20 -5.88
N ASP A 557 -37.46 17.25 -6.80
CA ASP A 557 -37.10 15.87 -6.52
C ASP A 557 -35.84 15.83 -5.64
N LEU A 558 -35.92 15.09 -4.52
CA LEU A 558 -34.80 14.73 -3.64
C LEU A 558 -33.85 13.78 -4.39
N THR A 559 -33.17 14.28 -5.41
CA THR A 559 -32.23 13.49 -6.21
C THR A 559 -30.91 13.35 -5.47
N GLU A 560 -30.26 12.18 -5.57
CA GLU A 560 -28.88 11.97 -5.07
C GLU A 560 -27.93 13.06 -5.60
N GLU A 561 -28.16 13.56 -6.82
CA GLU A 561 -27.42 14.65 -7.43
C GLU A 561 -27.46 15.95 -6.62
N SER A 562 -28.61 16.30 -6.03
CA SER A 562 -28.75 17.50 -5.19
C SER A 562 -27.91 17.41 -3.91
N ILE A 563 -27.84 16.22 -3.32
CA ILE A 563 -27.03 15.94 -2.12
C ILE A 563 -25.55 16.01 -2.46
N THR A 564 -25.13 15.36 -3.56
CA THR A 564 -23.74 15.42 -4.02
C THR A 564 -23.32 16.84 -4.34
N LEU A 565 -24.19 17.63 -4.98
CA LEU A 565 -23.93 19.05 -5.25
C LEU A 565 -23.75 19.83 -3.94
N ALA A 566 -24.62 19.64 -2.95
CA ALA A 566 -24.48 20.29 -1.65
C ALA A 566 -23.14 19.95 -0.96
N TRP A 567 -22.69 18.70 -1.03
CA TRP A 567 -21.36 18.30 -0.50
C TRP A 567 -20.20 18.94 -1.27
N ASN A 568 -20.31 19.09 -2.59
CA ASN A 568 -19.30 19.78 -3.40
C ASN A 568 -19.17 21.27 -3.05
N HIS A 569 -20.25 21.91 -2.61
CA HIS A 569 -20.26 23.32 -2.20
C HIS A 569 -19.97 23.54 -0.70
N MET A 570 -19.59 22.50 0.04
CA MET A 570 -19.34 22.59 1.49
C MET A 570 -18.17 23.53 1.85
N THR A 571 -17.25 23.77 0.92
CA THR A 571 -16.15 24.74 1.07
C THR A 571 -16.62 26.20 1.05
N ARG A 572 -17.85 26.47 0.60
CA ARG A 572 -18.42 27.82 0.48
C ARG A 572 -19.48 28.11 1.54
N LEU A 573 -19.34 27.53 2.73
CA LEU A 573 -20.24 27.80 3.84
C LEU A 573 -20.01 29.21 4.40
N LYS A 574 -21.11 29.93 4.62
CA LYS A 574 -21.11 31.22 5.32
C LYS A 574 -22.13 31.23 6.44
N ILE A 575 -21.81 32.02 7.46
CA ILE A 575 -22.72 32.28 8.58
C ILE A 575 -23.90 33.11 8.06
N ASP A 576 -25.09 32.56 8.15
CA ASP A 576 -26.38 33.22 7.86
C ASP A 576 -26.93 33.95 9.11
N GLY A 577 -26.62 33.44 10.30
CA GLY A 577 -27.01 34.05 11.56
C GLY A 577 -26.33 33.42 12.78
N GLN A 578 -26.21 34.18 13.86
CA GLN A 578 -25.68 33.69 15.14
C GLN A 578 -26.51 34.23 16.30
N HIS A 579 -26.82 33.37 17.27
CA HIS A 579 -27.68 33.72 18.40
C HIS A 579 -27.19 33.11 19.70
N LYS A 580 -27.02 33.94 20.74
CA LYS A 580 -26.66 33.49 22.09
C LYS A 580 -27.91 33.23 22.92
N ILE A 581 -28.35 31.98 22.94
CA ILE A 581 -29.61 31.58 23.60
C ILE A 581 -29.39 30.91 24.97
N HIS A 582 -28.22 30.33 25.24
CA HIS A 582 -27.93 29.58 26.47
C HIS A 582 -26.94 30.29 27.41
N ARG A 583 -26.92 29.86 28.68
CA ARG A 583 -25.96 30.32 29.70
C ARG A 583 -24.77 29.38 29.87
N GLY A 584 -24.86 28.16 29.33
CA GLY A 584 -23.81 27.15 29.30
C GLY A 584 -23.57 26.64 27.87
N ALA A 585 -22.64 25.70 27.73
CA ALA A 585 -22.34 25.07 26.44
C ALA A 585 -23.56 24.33 25.90
N ILE A 586 -23.80 24.46 24.60
CA ILE A 586 -24.85 23.70 23.92
C ILE A 586 -24.37 22.27 23.76
N THR A 587 -25.24 21.28 23.94
CA THR A 587 -24.88 19.85 23.95
C THR A 587 -25.60 19.05 22.87
N GLY A 588 -26.75 19.54 22.40
CA GLY A 588 -27.53 18.89 21.35
C GLY A 588 -28.43 19.86 20.62
N ILE A 589 -28.69 19.55 19.35
CA ILE A 589 -29.56 20.31 18.45
C ILE A 589 -30.51 19.31 17.78
N ALA A 590 -31.80 19.62 17.75
CA ALA A 590 -32.80 18.87 17.03
C ALA A 590 -33.75 19.81 16.28
N VAL A 591 -34.06 19.49 15.02
CA VAL A 591 -34.95 20.26 14.15
C VAL A 591 -36.07 19.36 13.64
N PRO A 592 -37.35 19.76 13.75
CA PRO A 592 -38.48 18.95 13.30
C PRO A 592 -38.57 18.92 11.77
N TYR A 593 -39.11 17.81 11.25
CA TYR A 593 -39.28 17.59 9.81
C TYR A 593 -40.43 18.40 9.17
N SER A 594 -41.21 19.12 9.98
CA SER A 594 -42.32 19.97 9.50
C SER A 594 -41.88 20.93 8.38
N SER A 595 -42.77 21.17 7.41
CA SER A 595 -42.54 21.94 6.17
C SER A 595 -41.90 23.32 6.36
N ASN A 596 -42.01 23.92 7.54
CA ASN A 596 -41.49 25.27 7.80
C ASN A 596 -40.08 25.29 8.43
N GLN A 597 -39.55 24.15 8.92
CA GLN A 597 -38.23 24.01 9.61
C GLN A 597 -37.88 25.13 10.61
N SER A 598 -38.86 25.90 11.10
CA SER A 598 -38.57 27.15 11.80
C SER A 598 -38.19 26.93 13.25
N SER A 599 -38.66 25.88 13.91
CA SER A 599 -38.52 25.73 15.37
C SER A 599 -37.39 24.77 15.72
N ILE A 600 -36.32 25.28 16.30
CA ILE A 600 -35.12 24.51 16.63
C ILE A 600 -35.07 24.27 18.12
N PHE A 601 -34.78 23.04 18.50
CA PHE A 601 -34.64 22.64 19.89
C PHE A 601 -33.16 22.46 20.23
N THR A 602 -32.76 23.04 21.36
CA THR A 602 -31.37 22.94 21.83
C THR A 602 -31.32 22.57 23.30
N THR A 603 -30.43 21.64 23.63
CA THR A 603 -30.07 21.27 25.01
C THR A 603 -28.74 21.88 25.39
N SER A 604 -28.53 22.11 26.68
CA SER A 604 -27.31 22.77 27.17
C SER A 604 -26.96 22.34 28.58
N GLN A 605 -25.69 22.57 28.94
CA GLN A 605 -25.15 22.38 30.28
C GLN A 605 -25.79 23.29 31.34
N ASP A 606 -26.51 24.34 30.93
CA ASP A 606 -27.32 25.17 31.83
C ASP A 606 -28.62 24.52 32.31
N SER A 607 -28.79 23.20 32.14
CA SER A 607 -29.97 22.38 32.50
C SER A 607 -31.26 22.69 31.73
N THR A 608 -31.19 23.49 30.67
CA THR A 608 -32.39 23.93 29.93
C THR A 608 -32.50 23.33 28.53
N LEU A 609 -33.73 22.98 28.16
CA LEU A 609 -34.16 22.77 26.78
C LEU A 609 -34.80 24.07 26.29
N LYS A 610 -34.35 24.58 25.15
CA LYS A 610 -34.88 25.80 24.53
C LYS A 610 -35.46 25.52 23.15
N MET A 611 -36.52 26.25 22.82
CA MET A 611 -37.14 26.27 21.50
C MET A 611 -36.93 27.65 20.90
N PHE A 612 -36.14 27.73 19.84
CA PHE A 612 -35.79 28.96 19.13
C PHE A 612 -36.42 28.96 17.75
N SER A 613 -37.06 30.05 17.33
CA SER A 613 -37.59 30.17 15.99
C SER A 613 -36.60 30.89 15.07
N ALA A 614 -36.13 30.20 14.03
CA ALA A 614 -35.26 30.74 12.99
C ALA A 614 -35.93 31.87 12.19
N GLU A 615 -37.24 31.76 11.93
CA GLU A 615 -38.00 32.77 11.18
C GLU A 615 -38.14 34.08 11.97
N SER A 616 -38.60 33.99 13.22
CA SER A 616 -38.78 35.17 14.08
C SER A 616 -37.49 35.64 14.76
N LYS A 617 -36.42 34.83 14.71
CA LYS A 617 -35.14 35.05 15.41
C LYS A 617 -35.30 35.22 16.93
N MET A 618 -36.34 34.63 17.51
CA MET A 618 -36.70 34.79 18.92
C MET A 618 -36.77 33.47 19.66
N LEU A 619 -36.40 33.51 20.94
CA LEU A 619 -36.60 32.40 21.87
C LEU A 619 -38.10 32.29 22.20
N GLN A 620 -38.69 31.14 21.88
CA GLN A 620 -40.12 30.89 22.09
C GLN A 620 -40.40 30.21 23.42
N ARG A 621 -39.58 29.22 23.81
CA ARG A 621 -39.76 28.46 25.06
C ARG A 621 -38.42 28.12 25.70
N SER A 622 -38.44 28.02 27.03
CA SER A 622 -37.32 27.56 27.85
C SER A 622 -37.87 26.75 29.01
N ILE A 623 -37.39 25.53 29.17
CA ILE A 623 -37.79 24.63 30.26
C ILE A 623 -36.54 23.99 30.88
N SER A 624 -36.55 23.84 32.21
CA SER A 624 -35.57 23.04 32.95
C SER A 624 -36.28 21.83 33.53
N PHE A 625 -35.66 20.66 33.43
CA PHE A 625 -36.20 19.40 33.96
C PHE A 625 -35.60 19.02 35.31
N SER A 626 -34.33 19.39 35.52
CA SER A 626 -33.55 19.12 36.73
C SER A 626 -32.45 20.16 36.89
N ASN A 627 -31.63 20.01 37.94
CA ASN A 627 -30.49 20.89 38.21
C ASN A 627 -29.20 20.42 37.52
N MET A 628 -29.25 19.33 36.75
CA MET A 628 -28.11 18.76 36.03
C MET A 628 -28.15 19.12 34.54
N ALA A 629 -27.00 19.04 33.88
CA ALA A 629 -26.87 19.33 32.46
C ALA A 629 -27.70 18.36 31.59
N LEU A 630 -28.27 18.89 30.51
CA LEU A 630 -28.84 18.07 29.45
C LEU A 630 -27.75 17.68 28.46
N SER A 631 -27.71 16.42 28.03
CA SER A 631 -26.60 15.86 27.24
C SER A 631 -26.89 15.74 25.74
N SER A 632 -28.11 15.36 25.36
CA SER A 632 -28.49 15.17 23.96
C SER A 632 -30.00 15.36 23.78
N CYS A 633 -30.44 15.70 22.58
CA CYS A 633 -31.86 15.77 22.24
C CYS A 633 -32.16 15.26 20.83
N LEU A 634 -33.40 14.79 20.63
CA LEU A 634 -33.95 14.35 19.36
C LEU A 634 -35.47 14.56 19.35
N ILE A 635 -36.08 14.44 18.17
CA ILE A 635 -37.53 14.59 17.98
C ILE A 635 -38.11 13.25 17.55
N LEU A 636 -39.23 12.85 18.15
CA LEU A 636 -39.93 11.63 17.78
C LEU A 636 -40.69 11.81 16.46
N PRO A 637 -40.79 10.77 15.61
CA PRO A 637 -41.64 10.78 14.43
C PRO A 637 -43.09 11.14 14.78
N GLY A 638 -43.71 12.06 14.05
CA GLY A 638 -45.04 12.62 14.36
C GLY A 638 -45.02 13.96 15.09
N ASP A 639 -43.86 14.63 15.15
CA ASP A 639 -43.63 16.06 15.45
C ASP A 639 -44.10 16.63 16.80
N THR A 640 -44.70 15.84 17.69
CA THR A 640 -45.27 16.39 18.94
C THR A 640 -44.42 16.23 20.19
N THR A 641 -43.31 15.48 20.14
CA THR A 641 -42.51 15.15 21.34
C THR A 641 -41.00 15.28 21.10
N VAL A 642 -40.33 16.06 21.93
CA VAL A 642 -38.86 16.14 22.03
C VAL A 642 -38.40 15.21 23.15
N VAL A 643 -37.38 14.40 22.88
CA VAL A 643 -36.70 13.58 23.89
C VAL A 643 -35.38 14.25 24.22
N CYS A 644 -35.06 14.39 25.49
CA CYS A 644 -33.76 14.87 25.95
C CYS A 644 -33.21 14.02 27.08
N SER A 645 -31.92 13.68 26.99
CA SER A 645 -31.18 12.96 28.01
C SER A 645 -30.43 13.92 28.93
N SER A 646 -30.11 13.46 30.14
CA SER A 646 -29.57 14.30 31.21
C SER A 646 -28.55 13.55 32.05
N TRP A 647 -27.66 14.30 32.70
CA TRP A 647 -26.65 13.77 33.63
C TRP A 647 -27.20 13.37 35.01
N ASP A 648 -28.51 13.52 35.23
CA ASP A 648 -29.23 13.01 36.40
C ASP A 648 -29.81 11.60 36.16
N ASN A 649 -29.23 10.85 35.23
CA ASN A 649 -29.58 9.48 34.88
C ASN A 649 -30.93 9.32 34.15
N ASN A 650 -31.64 10.41 33.89
CA ASN A 650 -32.98 10.39 33.31
C ASN A 650 -33.02 10.81 31.83
N ILE A 651 -34.06 10.32 31.16
CA ILE A 651 -34.48 10.70 29.82
C ILE A 651 -35.87 11.31 29.93
N TYR A 652 -36.01 12.55 29.48
CA TYR A 652 -37.24 13.34 29.57
C TYR A 652 -37.95 13.41 28.22
N PHE A 653 -39.28 13.33 28.26
CA PHE A 653 -40.16 13.47 27.10
C PHE A 653 -40.95 14.76 27.26
N TYR A 654 -40.75 15.70 26.34
CA TYR A 654 -41.39 17.02 26.34
C TYR A 654 -42.38 17.13 25.19
N SER A 655 -43.65 17.39 25.50
CA SER A 655 -44.66 17.59 24.47
C SER A 655 -44.61 19.03 23.95
N ILE A 656 -44.38 19.18 22.65
CA ILE A 656 -44.41 20.47 21.94
C ILE A 656 -45.85 21.01 21.91
N ALA A 657 -46.84 20.17 21.67
CA ALA A 657 -48.25 20.57 21.60
C ALA A 657 -48.76 21.13 22.94
N PHE A 658 -48.45 20.44 24.05
CA PHE A 658 -48.94 20.81 25.39
C PHE A 658 -47.96 21.65 26.21
N ALA A 659 -46.78 21.95 25.65
CA ALA A 659 -45.70 22.72 26.28
C ALA A 659 -45.30 22.22 27.69
N ARG A 660 -45.40 20.91 27.95
CA ARG A 660 -45.15 20.31 29.28
C ARG A 660 -44.33 19.03 29.19
N ARG A 661 -43.66 18.68 30.29
CA ARG A 661 -43.08 17.34 30.47
C ARG A 661 -44.20 16.31 30.42
N GLN A 662 -44.14 15.44 29.42
CA GLN A 662 -45.07 14.33 29.21
C GLN A 662 -44.65 13.13 30.06
N ASP A 663 -43.35 12.82 30.08
CA ASP A 663 -42.85 11.65 30.78
C ASP A 663 -41.36 11.75 31.19
N THR A 664 -40.94 10.86 32.09
CA THR A 664 -39.56 10.63 32.53
C THR A 664 -39.30 9.12 32.58
N LEU A 665 -38.18 8.72 31.97
CA LEU A 665 -37.60 7.38 32.01
C LEU A 665 -36.27 7.46 32.78
N MET A 666 -36.18 6.75 33.90
CA MET A 666 -34.88 6.49 34.55
C MET A 666 -34.17 5.42 33.73
N GLY A 667 -33.27 5.85 32.84
CA GLY A 667 -32.65 4.95 31.87
C GLY A 667 -31.44 4.22 32.43
N HIS A 668 -30.66 4.89 33.27
CA HIS A 668 -29.32 4.47 33.63
C HIS A 668 -29.02 4.68 35.12
N ASP A 669 -27.87 4.18 35.57
CA ASP A 669 -27.39 4.36 36.95
C ASP A 669 -26.37 5.50 37.09
N ASP A 670 -25.92 6.04 35.96
CA ASP A 670 -25.07 7.23 35.84
C ASP A 670 -25.55 8.12 34.68
N ALA A 671 -24.82 9.21 34.42
CA ALA A 671 -25.14 10.20 33.42
C ALA A 671 -25.36 9.60 32.02
N VAL A 672 -26.52 9.90 31.43
CA VAL A 672 -26.82 9.52 30.05
C VAL A 672 -26.05 10.45 29.12
N SER A 673 -25.16 9.90 28.31
CA SER A 673 -24.23 10.67 27.47
C SER A 673 -24.82 11.02 26.11
N LYS A 674 -25.50 10.08 25.46
CA LYS A 674 -26.08 10.26 24.12
C LYS A 674 -27.33 9.40 23.94
N ILE A 675 -28.26 9.87 23.10
CA ILE A 675 -29.47 9.13 22.72
C ILE A 675 -29.66 9.13 21.21
N CYS A 676 -30.20 8.05 20.67
CA CYS A 676 -30.73 8.00 19.30
C CYS A 676 -32.07 7.25 19.25
N TRP A 677 -32.87 7.50 18.21
CA TRP A 677 -34.21 6.95 18.07
C TRP A 677 -34.41 6.38 16.68
N HIS A 678 -34.95 5.17 16.58
CA HIS A 678 -35.36 4.59 15.32
C HIS A 678 -36.37 3.44 15.49
N ASN A 679 -37.34 3.29 14.58
CA ASN A 679 -38.35 2.21 14.59
C ASN A 679 -38.97 1.92 15.97
N ASP A 680 -39.48 2.97 16.62
CA ASP A 680 -40.03 2.90 17.98
C ASP A 680 -39.06 2.34 19.03
N ARG A 681 -37.75 2.40 18.77
CA ARG A 681 -36.71 2.06 19.73
C ARG A 681 -35.90 3.28 20.10
N LEU A 682 -35.67 3.43 21.40
CA LEU A 682 -34.75 4.40 21.97
C LEU A 682 -33.45 3.67 22.31
N TYR A 683 -32.33 4.24 21.92
CA TYR A 683 -31.01 3.76 22.31
C TYR A 683 -30.39 4.84 23.17
N SER A 684 -29.88 4.45 24.33
CA SER A 684 -29.26 5.36 25.29
C SER A 684 -27.90 4.85 25.71
N ALA A 685 -26.89 5.71 25.59
CA ALA A 685 -25.55 5.46 26.07
C ALA A 685 -25.32 6.19 27.38
N SER A 686 -24.48 5.62 28.24
CA SER A 686 -24.27 6.15 29.58
C SER A 686 -22.85 5.93 30.09
N TRP A 687 -22.51 6.71 31.11
CA TRP A 687 -21.26 6.57 31.84
C TRP A 687 -21.24 5.39 32.81
N ASP A 688 -22.37 4.70 32.99
CA ASP A 688 -22.45 3.40 33.68
C ASP A 688 -21.88 2.22 32.87
N SER A 689 -21.17 2.52 31.77
CA SER A 689 -20.58 1.55 30.84
C SER A 689 -21.58 0.70 30.08
N THR A 690 -22.83 1.17 29.90
CA THR A 690 -23.85 0.44 29.14
C THR A 690 -24.45 1.26 28.00
N VAL A 691 -24.87 0.56 26.95
CA VAL A 691 -25.84 1.06 25.98
C VAL A 691 -27.13 0.25 26.12
N LYS A 692 -28.24 0.92 26.43
CA LYS A 692 -29.55 0.28 26.62
C LYS A 692 -30.45 0.54 25.42
N VAL A 693 -31.13 -0.52 24.97
CA VAL A 693 -32.09 -0.48 23.86
C VAL A 693 -33.49 -0.65 24.44
N TRP A 694 -34.36 0.32 24.24
CA TRP A 694 -35.71 0.36 24.79
C TRP A 694 -36.74 0.27 23.67
N GLN A 695 -37.70 -0.64 23.78
CA GLN A 695 -38.89 -0.65 22.93
C GLN A 695 -39.90 0.35 23.47
N CYS A 696 -40.28 1.32 22.66
CA CYS A 696 -41.45 2.14 22.90
C CYS A 696 -42.69 1.35 22.50
N ILE A 697 -43.59 1.14 23.46
CA ILE A 697 -44.91 0.58 23.22
C ILE A 697 -45.87 1.76 23.06
N PRO A 698 -46.57 1.87 21.90
CA PRO A 698 -47.59 2.89 21.71
C PRO A 698 -48.63 2.84 22.83
N ALA A 699 -49.06 4.01 23.29
CA ALA A 699 -50.14 4.09 24.25
C ALA A 699 -51.43 3.52 23.63
N ASP A 700 -52.15 2.65 24.36
CA ASP A 700 -53.50 2.24 23.98
C ASP A 700 -54.44 3.44 23.83
N LEU A 701 -55.53 3.27 23.07
CA LEU A 701 -56.59 4.27 22.77
C LEU A 701 -57.20 4.96 24.02
N LEU A 702 -56.88 4.49 25.24
CA LEU A 702 -57.33 5.02 26.53
C LEU A 702 -56.37 6.04 27.18
N GLY A 703 -55.29 6.45 26.50
CA GLY A 703 -54.48 7.60 26.94
C GLY A 703 -53.44 7.30 28.04
N THR A 704 -52.98 6.05 28.13
CA THR A 704 -51.93 5.66 29.08
C THR A 704 -50.56 6.22 28.69
N LYS A 705 -49.68 6.41 29.68
CA LYS A 705 -48.27 6.84 29.50
C LYS A 705 -47.52 5.92 28.51
N LYS A 706 -46.66 6.49 27.64
CA LYS A 706 -45.79 5.68 26.76
C LYS A 706 -44.94 4.76 27.63
N ARG A 707 -44.97 3.46 27.38
CA ARG A 707 -44.19 2.48 28.16
C ARG A 707 -42.92 2.13 27.39
N PHE A 708 -41.80 2.11 28.10
CA PHE A 708 -40.51 1.69 27.59
C PHE A 708 -40.12 0.37 28.24
N GLU A 709 -39.84 -0.64 27.43
CA GLU A 709 -39.36 -1.95 27.89
C GLU A 709 -37.92 -2.15 27.42
N LEU A 710 -37.04 -2.54 28.34
CA LEU A 710 -35.64 -2.82 28.01
C LEU A 710 -35.55 -4.10 27.17
N LEU A 711 -35.07 -3.98 25.93
CA LEU A 711 -34.87 -5.08 25.00
C LEU A 711 -33.49 -5.71 25.10
N ALA A 712 -32.46 -4.87 25.25
CA ALA A 712 -31.07 -5.30 25.27
C ALA A 712 -30.22 -4.30 26.06
N GLU A 713 -29.15 -4.83 26.65
CA GLU A 713 -28.12 -4.09 27.37
C GLU A 713 -26.77 -4.52 26.79
N LEU A 714 -26.07 -3.56 26.18
CA LEU A 714 -24.76 -3.76 25.56
C LEU A 714 -23.71 -3.27 26.55
N GLU A 715 -23.00 -4.20 27.15
CA GLU A 715 -22.03 -3.94 28.20
C GLU A 715 -20.65 -3.55 27.63
N HIS A 716 -20.02 -2.57 28.26
CA HIS A 716 -18.66 -2.14 27.99
C HIS A 716 -17.82 -2.21 29.26
N ASP A 717 -16.50 -2.30 29.10
CA ASP A 717 -15.57 -2.22 30.23
C ASP A 717 -15.49 -0.80 30.82
N VAL A 718 -15.85 0.21 30.03
CA VAL A 718 -15.65 1.64 30.33
C VAL A 718 -16.85 2.47 29.88
N SER A 719 -17.07 3.60 30.57
CA SER A 719 -18.08 4.61 30.25
C SER A 719 -18.20 4.93 28.75
N VAL A 720 -19.44 4.95 28.25
CA VAL A 720 -19.77 5.18 26.84
C VAL A 720 -20.08 6.67 26.62
N ASN A 721 -19.40 7.28 25.66
CA ASN A 721 -19.51 8.72 25.39
C ASN A 721 -20.45 9.04 24.21
N THR A 722 -20.44 8.22 23.16
CA THR A 722 -21.25 8.47 21.95
C THR A 722 -21.79 7.18 21.37
N ILE A 723 -22.93 7.27 20.68
CA ILE A 723 -23.53 6.17 19.92
C ILE A 723 -24.09 6.66 18.59
N ASN A 724 -24.09 5.78 17.59
CA ASN A 724 -24.65 6.04 16.26
C ASN A 724 -25.19 4.75 15.62
N LEU A 725 -26.24 4.87 14.81
CA LEU A 725 -26.85 3.75 14.08
C LEU A 725 -26.51 3.85 12.60
N ASN A 726 -26.34 2.71 11.94
CA ASN A 726 -26.21 2.68 10.49
C ASN A 726 -27.54 2.97 9.78
N ALA A 727 -27.50 3.25 8.48
CA ALA A 727 -28.69 3.61 7.69
C ALA A 727 -29.76 2.49 7.61
N ALA A 728 -29.34 1.23 7.80
CA ALA A 728 -30.25 0.08 7.89
C ALA A 728 -30.72 -0.24 9.32
N TYR A 729 -30.17 0.45 10.33
CA TYR A 729 -30.48 0.33 11.75
C TYR A 729 -30.28 -1.09 12.34
N THR A 730 -29.43 -1.87 11.69
CA THR A 730 -29.01 -3.20 12.12
C THR A 730 -27.74 -3.16 12.95
N LEU A 731 -26.92 -2.13 12.77
CA LEU A 731 -25.65 -1.96 13.44
C LEU A 731 -25.64 -0.70 14.30
N LEU A 732 -25.01 -0.79 15.46
CA LEU A 732 -24.76 0.32 16.37
C LEU A 732 -23.26 0.46 16.61
N ALA A 733 -22.75 1.67 16.44
CA ALA A 733 -21.39 2.03 16.85
C ALA A 733 -21.47 2.75 18.19
N SER A 734 -20.57 2.41 19.10
CA SER A 734 -20.45 3.02 20.43
C SER A 734 -18.99 3.36 20.70
N GLY A 735 -18.72 4.60 21.13
CA GLY A 735 -17.38 5.07 21.47
C GLY A 735 -17.24 5.32 22.98
N THR A 736 -16.14 4.87 23.58
CA THR A 736 -15.87 4.98 25.02
C THR A 736 -14.97 6.17 25.37
N LYS A 737 -14.89 6.51 26.67
CA LYS A 737 -13.95 7.54 27.17
C LYS A 737 -12.48 7.13 27.07
N GLU A 738 -12.18 5.85 26.98
CA GLU A 738 -10.80 5.34 26.79
C GLU A 738 -10.41 5.16 25.32
N GLY A 739 -11.27 5.58 24.38
CA GLY A 739 -10.93 5.57 22.95
C GLY A 739 -11.23 4.27 22.23
N SER A 740 -11.94 3.34 22.87
CA SER A 740 -12.42 2.12 22.23
C SER A 740 -13.69 2.37 21.44
N ILE A 741 -13.81 1.70 20.31
CA ILE A 741 -15.00 1.70 19.47
C ILE A 741 -15.49 0.27 19.37
N SER A 742 -16.76 0.07 19.72
CA SER A 742 -17.44 -1.22 19.51
C SER A 742 -18.49 -1.09 18.42
N ILE A 743 -18.53 -2.06 17.53
CA ILE A 743 -19.57 -2.23 16.51
C ILE A 743 -20.44 -3.41 16.95
N TRP A 744 -21.72 -3.16 17.14
CA TRP A 744 -22.71 -4.12 17.64
C TRP A 744 -23.70 -4.48 16.54
N ASP A 745 -24.06 -5.75 16.48
CA ASP A 745 -25.29 -6.16 15.82
C ASP A 745 -26.45 -5.99 16.80
N VAL A 746 -27.35 -5.07 16.47
CA VAL A 746 -28.50 -4.71 17.30
C VAL A 746 -29.57 -5.80 17.29
N THR A 747 -29.63 -6.61 16.23
CA THR A 747 -30.64 -7.66 16.09
C THR A 747 -30.36 -8.85 16.99
N THR A 748 -29.08 -9.20 17.15
CA THR A 748 -28.61 -10.30 18.01
C THR A 748 -28.08 -9.82 19.36
N ALA A 749 -27.93 -8.50 19.56
CA ALA A 749 -27.28 -7.89 20.71
C ALA A 749 -25.87 -8.44 20.96
N SER A 750 -25.11 -8.69 19.88
CA SER A 750 -23.76 -9.24 19.94
C SER A 750 -22.73 -8.25 19.39
N ILE A 751 -21.54 -8.24 19.99
CA ILE A 751 -20.42 -7.45 19.49
C ILE A 751 -19.85 -8.09 18.22
N LEU A 752 -19.66 -7.28 17.18
CA LEU A 752 -18.96 -7.67 15.95
C LEU A 752 -17.47 -7.37 16.08
N HIS A 753 -17.13 -6.15 16.50
CA HIS A 753 -15.74 -5.70 16.64
C HIS A 753 -15.60 -4.80 17.88
N GLN A 754 -14.47 -4.91 18.58
CA GLN A 754 -14.03 -3.99 19.64
C GLN A 754 -12.62 -3.53 19.31
N LEU A 755 -12.46 -2.23 19.06
CA LEU A 755 -11.26 -1.68 18.43
C LEU A 755 -10.67 -0.56 19.30
N PRO A 756 -9.39 -0.63 19.71
CA PRO A 756 -8.71 0.47 20.37
C PRO A 756 -8.33 1.55 19.34
N CYS A 757 -9.30 2.38 18.97
CA CYS A 757 -9.13 3.36 17.90
C CYS A 757 -8.38 4.61 18.36
N HIS A 758 -8.64 5.15 19.54
CA HIS A 758 -8.08 6.43 19.98
C HIS A 758 -7.34 6.32 21.32
N SER A 759 -6.41 7.24 21.60
CA SER A 759 -5.70 7.31 22.90
C SER A 759 -6.40 8.21 23.93
N GLY A 760 -7.72 8.37 23.82
CA GLY A 760 -8.54 9.26 24.65
C GLY A 760 -10.01 9.22 24.22
N THR A 761 -10.85 10.09 24.77
CA THR A 761 -12.31 10.01 24.58
C THR A 761 -12.71 10.04 23.10
N VAL A 762 -13.53 9.07 22.67
CA VAL A 762 -14.18 9.13 21.35
C VAL A 762 -15.24 10.22 21.40
N SER A 763 -14.99 11.33 20.69
CA SER A 763 -15.88 12.49 20.71
C SER A 763 -17.12 12.28 19.84
N ASP A 764 -16.94 11.69 18.65
CA ASP A 764 -18.06 11.35 17.76
C ASP A 764 -17.72 10.13 16.89
N ALA A 765 -18.75 9.43 16.43
CA ALA A 765 -18.62 8.29 15.52
C ALA A 765 -19.88 8.19 14.64
N ALA A 766 -19.69 7.91 13.34
CA ALA A 766 -20.82 7.79 12.41
C ALA A 766 -20.51 6.83 11.26
N PHE A 767 -21.49 6.01 10.91
CA PHE A 767 -21.40 5.14 9.73
C PHE A 767 -21.44 5.96 8.44
N SER A 768 -20.82 5.42 7.39
CA SER A 768 -20.99 5.94 6.03
C SER A 768 -22.42 5.68 5.55
N PRO A 769 -22.92 6.43 4.56
CA PRO A 769 -24.26 6.20 4.01
C PRO A 769 -24.47 4.77 3.50
N ASP A 770 -23.42 4.14 2.95
CA ASP A 770 -23.45 2.75 2.49
C ASP A 770 -23.27 1.71 3.61
N SER A 771 -23.08 2.15 4.85
CA SER A 771 -22.85 1.33 6.06
C SER A 771 -21.63 0.41 6.01
N ARG A 772 -20.68 0.62 5.09
CA ARG A 772 -19.46 -0.20 4.99
C ARG A 772 -18.29 0.35 5.78
N HIS A 773 -18.30 1.64 6.07
CA HIS A 773 -17.25 2.32 6.80
C HIS A 773 -17.81 3.00 8.06
N LEU A 774 -16.97 3.11 9.07
CA LEU A 774 -17.22 3.87 10.27
C LEU A 774 -16.13 4.94 10.39
N LEU A 775 -16.54 6.21 10.45
CA LEU A 775 -15.64 7.30 10.79
C LEU A 775 -15.73 7.58 12.29
N SER A 776 -14.60 7.80 12.93
CA SER A 776 -14.52 8.19 14.32
C SER A 776 -13.52 9.31 14.54
N THR A 777 -13.77 10.10 15.58
CA THR A 777 -12.84 11.13 16.04
C THR A 777 -12.66 11.10 17.55
N GLY A 778 -11.46 11.41 18.01
CA GLY A 778 -11.08 11.36 19.41
C GLY A 778 -10.29 12.57 19.88
N GLU A 779 -10.07 12.62 21.19
CA GLU A 779 -9.24 13.65 21.85
C GLU A 779 -7.77 13.61 21.46
N ASP A 780 -7.34 12.53 20.81
CA ASP A 780 -6.00 12.38 20.23
C ASP A 780 -5.79 13.21 18.96
N GLY A 781 -6.84 13.86 18.44
CA GLY A 781 -6.78 14.69 17.24
C GLY A 781 -6.76 13.89 15.94
N TYR A 782 -7.19 12.63 15.94
CA TYR A 782 -7.28 11.83 14.72
C TYR A 782 -8.71 11.63 14.25
N PHE A 783 -8.87 11.57 12.93
CA PHE A 783 -9.96 10.87 12.27
C PHE A 783 -9.50 9.49 11.86
N LYS A 784 -10.29 8.46 12.18
CA LYS A 784 -10.02 7.09 11.74
C LYS A 784 -11.20 6.53 10.99
N VAL A 785 -10.92 5.97 9.81
CA VAL A 785 -11.90 5.25 9.00
C VAL A 785 -11.67 3.76 9.23
N THR A 786 -12.71 3.06 9.63
CA THR A 786 -12.68 1.62 9.90
C THR A 786 -13.61 0.90 8.93
N ASP A 787 -13.15 -0.20 8.34
CA ASP A 787 -14.01 -1.13 7.60
C ASP A 787 -14.89 -1.90 8.58
N VAL A 788 -16.21 -1.80 8.41
CA VAL A 788 -17.19 -2.37 9.35
C VAL A 788 -17.18 -3.90 9.32
N GLN A 789 -16.82 -4.51 8.19
CA GLN A 789 -16.86 -5.95 8.04
C GLN A 789 -15.63 -6.61 8.67
N THR A 790 -14.44 -6.08 8.40
CA THR A 790 -13.18 -6.67 8.90
C THR A 790 -12.72 -6.10 10.24
N GLY A 791 -13.21 -4.93 10.64
CA GLY A 791 -12.73 -4.20 11.82
C GLY A 791 -11.36 -3.53 11.59
N MET A 792 -10.87 -3.52 10.35
CA MET A 792 -9.58 -2.95 10.02
C MET A 792 -9.66 -1.42 9.92
N ILE A 793 -8.70 -0.72 10.52
CA ILE A 793 -8.54 0.72 10.31
C ILE A 793 -7.91 0.93 8.94
N ILE A 794 -8.67 1.53 8.02
CA ILE A 794 -8.30 1.72 6.62
C ILE A 794 -7.90 3.16 6.28
N SER A 795 -8.01 4.10 7.22
CA SER A 795 -7.39 5.41 7.08
C SER A 795 -7.24 6.07 8.45
N SER A 796 -6.16 6.84 8.63
CA SER A 796 -5.92 7.64 9.83
C SER A 796 -5.40 9.01 9.44
N MET A 797 -6.19 10.04 9.68
CA MET A 797 -5.85 11.43 9.34
C MET A 797 -5.66 12.23 10.60
N ARG A 798 -4.56 12.98 10.67
CA ARG A 798 -4.25 13.84 11.82
C ARG A 798 -4.80 15.23 11.61
N SER A 799 -5.42 15.77 12.65
CA SER A 799 -5.80 17.18 12.78
C SER A 799 -4.88 17.88 13.79
N GLU A 800 -4.74 19.20 13.63
CA GLU A 800 -3.98 20.03 14.59
C GLU A 800 -4.68 20.09 15.95
N GLU A 801 -6.01 20.20 15.92
CA GLU A 801 -6.87 20.32 17.10
C GLU A 801 -7.92 19.21 17.09
N PRO A 802 -8.30 18.64 18.25
CA PRO A 802 -9.32 17.61 18.35
C PRO A 802 -10.65 18.03 17.73
N GLN A 803 -11.31 17.10 17.04
CA GLN A 803 -12.64 17.33 16.46
C GLN A 803 -13.70 16.77 17.41
N ARG A 804 -14.78 17.52 17.60
CA ARG A 804 -15.79 17.24 18.62
C ARG A 804 -17.08 16.65 18.05
N CYS A 805 -17.42 17.04 16.83
CA CYS A 805 -18.56 16.50 16.11
C CYS A 805 -18.31 16.58 14.60
N PHE A 806 -19.00 15.75 13.83
CA PHE A 806 -18.91 15.82 12.36
C PHE A 806 -20.15 15.29 11.65
N LYS A 807 -20.21 15.58 10.36
CA LYS A 807 -21.07 14.91 9.38
C LYS A 807 -20.26 14.57 8.15
N TRP A 808 -20.65 13.49 7.45
CA TRP A 808 -19.92 13.03 6.26
C TRP A 808 -20.84 12.26 5.31
N ASP A 809 -20.48 12.27 4.03
CA ASP A 809 -21.12 11.47 2.97
C ASP A 809 -20.32 10.20 2.61
N GLY A 810 -19.19 9.98 3.31
CA GLY A 810 -18.22 8.94 3.02
C GLY A 810 -16.95 9.50 2.37
N ASN A 811 -17.03 10.49 1.48
CA ASN A 811 -15.89 11.07 0.76
C ASN A 811 -15.39 12.36 1.42
N THR A 812 -16.32 13.20 1.86
CA THR A 812 -16.08 14.51 2.44
C THR A 812 -16.63 14.55 3.87
N VAL A 813 -15.91 15.21 4.77
CA VAL A 813 -16.35 15.44 6.15
C VAL A 813 -16.45 16.93 6.41
N LEU A 814 -17.54 17.35 7.03
CA LEU A 814 -17.63 18.63 7.71
C LEU A 814 -17.50 18.38 9.23
N SER A 815 -16.43 18.86 9.84
CA SER A 815 -16.15 18.67 11.26
C SER A 815 -16.11 19.99 12.02
N GLY A 816 -16.43 19.94 13.31
CA GLY A 816 -16.28 21.04 14.24
C GLY A 816 -15.12 20.80 15.21
N SER A 817 -14.18 21.73 15.29
CA SER A 817 -12.95 21.58 16.09
C SER A 817 -13.11 22.08 17.54
N GLN A 818 -12.14 21.72 18.38
CA GLN A 818 -11.95 22.28 19.71
C GLN A 818 -11.69 23.79 19.70
N SER A 819 -11.06 24.32 18.63
CA SER A 819 -10.78 25.75 18.47
C SER A 819 -12.01 26.59 18.09
N GLY A 820 -13.11 25.95 17.65
CA GLY A 820 -14.33 26.63 17.19
C GLY A 820 -14.45 26.79 15.67
N GLU A 821 -13.47 26.28 14.92
CA GLU A 821 -13.49 26.26 13.45
C GLU A 821 -14.33 25.10 12.91
N LEU A 822 -14.88 25.28 11.71
CA LEU A 822 -15.39 24.20 10.89
C LEU A 822 -14.35 23.82 9.83
N LEU A 823 -14.07 22.54 9.69
CA LEU A 823 -13.09 22.02 8.73
C LEU A 823 -13.79 21.13 7.71
N VAL A 824 -13.46 21.32 6.44
CA VAL A 824 -13.92 20.46 5.34
C VAL A 824 -12.77 19.54 4.95
N TRP A 825 -12.97 18.23 5.03
CA TRP A 825 -11.95 17.22 4.77
C TRP A 825 -12.22 16.44 3.51
N ASP A 826 -11.16 16.13 2.77
CA ASP A 826 -11.12 15.06 1.78
C ASP A 826 -10.57 13.80 2.46
N ILE A 827 -11.43 12.81 2.67
CA ILE A 827 -11.07 11.54 3.32
C ILE A 827 -10.10 10.73 2.46
N VAL A 828 -10.26 10.78 1.14
CA VAL A 828 -9.50 9.95 0.20
C VAL A 828 -8.10 10.53 0.01
N GLY A 829 -8.02 11.86 -0.15
CA GLY A 829 -6.76 12.60 -0.21
C GLY A 829 -6.08 12.80 1.15
N GLY A 830 -6.77 12.52 2.26
CA GLY A 830 -6.24 12.64 3.61
C GLY A 830 -5.88 14.08 4.02
N LYS A 831 -6.59 15.08 3.48
CA LYS A 831 -6.24 16.49 3.64
C LYS A 831 -7.44 17.37 3.98
N ILE A 832 -7.16 18.49 4.64
CA ILE A 832 -8.14 19.56 4.85
C ILE A 832 -8.24 20.37 3.56
N ILE A 833 -9.47 20.50 3.04
CA ILE A 833 -9.78 21.28 1.84
C ILE A 833 -9.96 22.75 2.21
N GLU A 834 -10.71 23.03 3.29
CA GLU A 834 -11.09 24.39 3.69
C GLU A 834 -11.20 24.53 5.21
N ARG A 835 -10.88 25.72 5.72
CA ARG A 835 -11.06 26.10 7.12
C ARG A 835 -11.98 27.29 7.24
N ILE A 836 -13.08 27.13 7.96
CA ILE A 836 -14.13 28.12 8.09
C ILE A 836 -14.18 28.58 9.55
N ALA A 837 -13.82 29.83 9.81
CA ALA A 837 -13.90 30.42 11.14
C ALA A 837 -15.38 30.59 11.57
N GLY A 838 -15.67 30.23 12.81
CA GLY A 838 -17.03 30.24 13.35
C GLY A 838 -17.08 30.60 14.82
N HIS A 839 -17.22 29.59 15.67
CA HIS A 839 -17.36 29.74 17.12
C HIS A 839 -16.07 30.24 17.77
N THR A 840 -16.20 30.90 18.93
CA THR A 840 -15.03 31.32 19.74
C THR A 840 -14.58 30.28 20.77
N GLY A 841 -15.17 29.08 20.72
CA GLY A 841 -14.90 27.93 21.58
C GLY A 841 -15.36 26.65 20.89
N ALA A 842 -15.13 25.49 21.50
CA ALA A 842 -15.32 24.21 20.83
C ALA A 842 -16.72 24.03 20.23
N VAL A 843 -16.79 23.47 19.03
CA VAL A 843 -18.06 23.14 18.35
C VAL A 843 -18.55 21.79 18.87
N THR A 844 -19.47 21.80 19.83
CA THR A 844 -19.88 20.62 20.59
C THR A 844 -20.89 19.74 19.87
N CYS A 845 -21.69 20.31 18.96
CA CYS A 845 -22.71 19.56 18.23
C CYS A 845 -23.05 20.22 16.89
N MET A 846 -23.49 19.39 15.95
CA MET A 846 -23.85 19.79 14.60
C MET A 846 -25.10 19.06 14.13
N TRP A 847 -26.02 19.81 13.56
CA TRP A 847 -27.18 19.30 12.85
C TRP A 847 -27.10 19.71 11.37
N MET A 848 -27.50 18.80 10.50
CA MET A 848 -27.56 19.03 9.06
C MET A 848 -28.84 18.39 8.53
N ASN A 849 -29.52 19.08 7.63
CA ASN A 849 -30.73 18.58 6.98
C ASN A 849 -30.41 17.45 5.97
N GLU A 850 -31.44 16.70 5.57
CA GLU A 850 -31.29 15.60 4.59
C GLU A 850 -30.77 16.06 3.22
N ARG A 851 -31.06 17.31 2.83
CA ARG A 851 -30.56 17.91 1.59
C ARG A 851 -29.13 18.45 1.70
N CYS A 852 -28.51 18.38 2.87
CA CYS A 852 -27.20 18.93 3.20
C CYS A 852 -27.02 20.45 2.91
N SER A 853 -28.10 21.19 2.67
CA SER A 853 -28.06 22.62 2.30
C SER A 853 -28.07 23.58 3.50
N SER A 854 -28.49 23.10 4.67
CA SER A 854 -28.61 23.91 5.89
C SER A 854 -27.97 23.18 7.05
N ILE A 855 -27.04 23.88 7.69
CA ILE A 855 -26.26 23.35 8.81
C ILE A 855 -26.43 24.28 10.01
N ILE A 856 -26.57 23.70 11.18
CA ILE A 856 -26.68 24.41 12.45
C ILE A 856 -25.62 23.84 13.40
N THR A 857 -24.82 24.70 14.00
CA THR A 857 -23.79 24.31 14.96
C THR A 857 -24.06 24.96 16.31
N GLY A 858 -23.69 24.23 17.37
CA GLY A 858 -23.71 24.71 18.75
C GLY A 858 -22.31 24.65 19.33
N GLY A 859 -21.95 25.65 20.14
CA GLY A 859 -20.62 25.76 20.72
C GLY A 859 -20.59 25.96 22.24
N GLU A 860 -19.40 25.79 22.81
CA GLU A 860 -19.09 26.16 24.20
C GLU A 860 -19.20 27.66 24.47
N ASP A 861 -19.11 28.46 23.41
CA ASP A 861 -19.36 29.91 23.42
C ASP A 861 -20.83 30.27 23.65
N ARG A 862 -21.70 29.27 23.80
CA ARG A 862 -23.14 29.35 24.13
C ARG A 862 -23.97 29.89 22.99
N GLN A 863 -23.42 29.88 21.77
CA GLN A 863 -24.07 30.36 20.56
C GLN A 863 -24.56 29.21 19.71
N ILE A 864 -25.71 29.43 19.07
CA ILE A 864 -26.11 28.68 17.88
C ILE A 864 -25.71 29.49 16.65
N MET A 865 -25.12 28.83 15.66
CA MET A 865 -24.79 29.43 14.37
C MET A 865 -25.50 28.69 13.24
N PHE A 866 -26.02 29.47 12.31
CA PHE A 866 -26.70 29.02 11.10
C PHE A 866 -25.78 29.19 9.91
N TRP A 867 -25.65 28.14 9.13
CA TRP A 867 -24.76 28.11 7.97
C TRP A 867 -25.55 27.81 6.72
N LYS A 868 -25.27 28.58 5.67
CA LYS A 868 -25.81 28.36 4.32
C LYS A 868 -24.67 28.24 3.33
N GLN A 869 -24.86 27.35 2.37
CA GLN A 869 -23.96 27.21 1.24
C GLN A 869 -24.20 28.34 0.25
N GLN A 870 -23.12 28.90 -0.28
CA GLN A 870 -23.19 29.81 -1.43
C GLN A 870 -22.98 29.00 -2.72
N TYR A 871 -24.01 28.98 -3.57
CA TYR A 871 -23.96 28.39 -4.90
C TYR A 871 -23.22 29.30 -5.87
#